data_AF-A0A1H1B350-F1
#
_entry.id   AF-A0A1H1B350-F1
#
_cell.length_a   1.000
_cell.length_b   1.000
_cell.length_c   1.000
_cell.angle_alpha   90.00
_cell.angle_beta   90.00
_cell.angle_gamma   90.00
#
_symmetry.space_group_name_H-M   'P 1'
#
loop_
_entity.id
_entity.type
_entity.pdbx_description
1 polymer ?
#
loop_
_entity_poly.entity_id
_entity_poly.type
_entity_poly.pdbx_seq_one_letter_code
_entity_poly.pdbx_strand_id
1 'polypeptide(L)'
;MTDEEGLTLTVRGAEKRDAGRGIARLPEATRRKLGVLSGDTVIVEGSRETVAKVWPAGSTVPEGVVLIDADTRANAGAKIDESVRVSKVDVEDARSVTLAMPDDVAFENEDRAVDLIKTSLQDRPIQAGGQIHFERLSGDPFVVSETNPDGMVRITQSTRLELVRRGRVERVVASVGSATEEEQPSTGVTYEDIGGLDEELDLVREMIELPLSEPEVFAHLGIDPPKGVLLHGPPGTGKTLIAKAVANEVDATFLTISGPEIMSKYKGESEEKLRERFEEARENAPAIVFFDEIDSIAGKREDGGDVENRIVGQLLSLMDGLDARGDVIVIGATNRVDTLDPALRRGGRFDREIEIGVPNERGRREILDVHTRRMPLAENVDLERLAARTHGFVGADLESLAKEAAMTALRRSRRAETADAPESLTELEVTAADFESAMASVEPSAMREFVAESPTTTFDEVGGLEEAKGTLERAVTWPLTYAPLFDAANTDAPSGVLLHGPPGTGKTLLARAIAGESGVNFIHVRGPELLDRYVGESEKSVREVFERARQAAPAIIFFDEIDAIATNRDSMGGDSGVTERVVSQLLTELDRLADNPNLVVLAATNRKDALDPALLRPGRLESHVEVPAPDAEARRAILGVHTREKPVAEEVDLDELAGRMEGYSGADVAAVCREAAMRAIEEVASAYEGEAANDHADEVRIRREHFDAALDSVRPSGPAA
;
A
#
# COMPACT_ATOMS: atom_id res chain seq x y z
N MET A 1 1.38 -53.38 16.96
CA MET A 1 0.30 -52.65 17.62
C MET A 1 0.94 -51.64 18.55
N THR A 2 1.39 -50.54 17.97
CA THR A 2 1.75 -49.30 18.66
C THR A 2 0.73 -48.31 18.12
N ASP A 3 -0.23 -47.92 18.94
CA ASP A 3 -1.14 -46.83 18.60
C ASP A 3 -0.26 -45.61 18.32
N GLU A 4 -0.22 -45.15 17.07
CA GLU A 4 0.43 -43.91 16.71
C GLU A 4 -0.25 -42.79 17.49
N GLU A 5 0.49 -42.12 18.36
CA GLU A 5 0.05 -40.96 19.15
C GLU A 5 -0.20 -39.77 18.22
N GLY A 6 -1.22 -39.87 17.37
CA GLY A 6 -1.69 -38.78 16.53
C GLY A 6 -2.47 -37.77 17.37
N LEU A 7 -2.21 -36.48 17.16
CA LEU A 7 -2.99 -35.38 17.74
C LEU A 7 -3.95 -34.82 16.70
N THR A 8 -5.20 -34.61 17.10
CA THR A 8 -6.17 -33.87 16.30
C THR A 8 -5.92 -32.38 16.48
N LEU A 9 -5.68 -31.68 15.37
CA LEU A 9 -5.38 -30.25 15.33
C LEU A 9 -6.30 -29.57 14.32
N THR A 10 -6.64 -28.30 14.58
CA THR A 10 -7.41 -27.48 13.63
C THR A 10 -6.47 -26.86 12.60
N VAL A 11 -6.84 -26.94 11.33
CA VAL A 11 -6.08 -26.37 10.20
C VAL A 11 -6.26 -24.86 10.13
N ARG A 12 -5.16 -24.13 10.00
CA ARG A 12 -5.15 -22.70 9.64
C ARG A 12 -4.14 -22.46 8.51
N GLY A 13 -4.29 -21.33 7.83
CA GLY A 13 -3.39 -20.93 6.75
C GLY A 13 -1.94 -20.77 7.23
N ALA A 14 -0.99 -21.05 6.34
CA ALA A 14 0.43 -20.89 6.64
C ALA A 14 0.84 -19.42 6.75
N GLU A 15 1.97 -19.15 7.40
CA GLU A 15 2.63 -17.84 7.28
C GLU A 15 2.99 -17.60 5.81
N LYS A 16 2.82 -16.36 5.31
CA LYS A 16 2.98 -16.00 3.88
C LYS A 16 4.33 -16.42 3.29
N ARG A 17 5.39 -16.38 4.10
CA ARG A 17 6.77 -16.79 3.75
C ARG A 17 6.97 -18.30 3.59
N ASP A 18 6.07 -19.12 4.12
CA ASP A 18 6.18 -20.58 4.11
C ASP A 18 5.32 -21.24 3.02
N ALA A 19 4.51 -20.46 2.31
CA ALA A 19 3.61 -20.94 1.27
C ALA A 19 4.36 -21.64 0.12
N GLY A 20 3.92 -22.85 -0.21
CA GLY A 20 4.50 -23.69 -1.27
C GLY A 20 5.80 -24.37 -0.87
N ARG A 21 6.14 -24.43 0.42
CA ARG A 21 7.33 -25.12 0.94
C ARG A 21 7.01 -26.47 1.60
N GLY A 22 5.73 -26.80 1.79
CA GLY A 22 5.33 -28.04 2.49
C GLY A 22 5.73 -28.04 3.96
N ILE A 23 5.64 -26.88 4.61
CA ILE A 23 5.99 -26.69 6.02
C ILE A 23 4.71 -26.70 6.87
N ALA A 24 4.70 -27.51 7.92
CA ALA A 24 3.69 -27.50 8.97
C ALA A 24 4.24 -26.81 10.22
N ARG A 25 3.69 -25.64 10.59
CA ARG A 25 4.08 -24.99 11.86
C ARG A 25 3.24 -25.48 13.01
N LEU A 26 3.93 -25.91 14.07
CA LEU A 26 3.31 -26.45 15.28
C LEU A 26 3.72 -25.64 16.52
N PRO A 27 2.77 -25.27 17.40
CA PRO A 27 3.06 -24.66 18.70
C PRO A 27 3.94 -25.54 19.59
N GLU A 28 4.69 -24.91 20.51
CA GLU A 28 5.63 -25.64 21.36
C GLU A 28 4.96 -26.76 22.18
N ALA A 29 3.78 -26.49 22.75
CA ALA A 29 3.00 -27.47 23.50
C ALA A 29 2.64 -28.69 22.64
N THR A 30 2.21 -28.47 21.39
CA THR A 30 1.84 -29.52 20.44
C THR A 30 3.06 -30.35 20.03
N ARG A 31 4.20 -29.71 19.72
CA ARG A 31 5.44 -30.40 19.36
C ARG A 31 5.97 -31.29 20.50
N ARG A 32 5.90 -30.81 21.74
CA ARG A 32 6.29 -31.59 22.93
C ARG A 32 5.41 -32.81 23.12
N LYS A 33 4.09 -32.69 22.85
CA LYS A 33 3.16 -33.84 22.92
C LYS A 33 3.40 -34.85 21.80
N LEU A 34 3.70 -34.39 20.58
CA LEU A 34 4.03 -35.25 19.43
C LEU A 34 5.47 -35.82 19.45
N GLY A 35 6.35 -35.31 20.31
CA GLY A 35 7.76 -35.71 20.33
C GLY A 35 8.55 -35.35 19.06
N VAL A 36 8.19 -34.23 18.41
CA VAL A 36 8.81 -33.77 17.15
C VAL A 36 9.73 -32.56 17.38
N LEU A 37 10.86 -32.53 16.68
CA LEU A 37 11.80 -31.41 16.65
C LEU A 37 11.64 -30.56 15.40
N SER A 38 12.25 -29.37 15.38
CA SER A 38 12.30 -28.54 14.17
C SER A 38 13.06 -29.28 13.07
N GLY A 39 12.41 -29.46 11.91
CA GLY A 39 12.97 -30.18 10.76
C GLY A 39 12.55 -31.65 10.67
N ASP A 40 11.91 -32.21 11.70
CA ASP A 40 11.29 -33.53 11.64
C ASP A 40 10.10 -33.52 10.67
N THR A 41 9.66 -34.70 10.24
CA THR A 41 8.53 -34.87 9.33
C THR A 41 7.30 -35.41 10.04
N VAL A 42 6.13 -34.96 9.60
CA VAL A 42 4.83 -35.39 10.12
C VAL A 42 3.90 -35.77 8.99
N ILE A 43 3.03 -36.74 9.26
CA ILE A 43 1.88 -37.05 8.41
C ILE A 43 0.74 -36.15 8.84
N VAL A 44 0.06 -35.57 7.86
CA VAL A 44 -1.19 -34.84 8.03
C VAL A 44 -2.28 -35.68 7.36
N GLU A 45 -3.18 -36.23 8.17
CA GLU A 45 -4.31 -37.05 7.73
C GLU A 45 -5.59 -36.21 7.77
N GLY A 46 -6.13 -35.91 6.59
CA GLY A 46 -7.46 -35.35 6.38
C GLY A 46 -8.38 -36.39 5.73
N SER A 47 -8.91 -36.07 4.55
CA SER A 47 -9.55 -37.07 3.68
C SER A 47 -8.52 -37.95 2.95
N ARG A 48 -7.29 -37.46 2.81
CA ARG A 48 -6.11 -38.14 2.28
C ARG A 48 -4.93 -37.93 3.23
N GLU A 49 -3.94 -38.81 3.13
CA GLU A 49 -2.69 -38.69 3.89
C GLU A 49 -1.65 -37.92 3.06
N THR A 50 -0.99 -36.96 3.69
CA THR A 50 0.14 -36.23 3.10
C THR A 50 1.26 -36.04 4.11
N VAL A 51 2.44 -35.60 3.65
CA VAL A 51 3.63 -35.40 4.47
C VAL A 51 4.05 -33.93 4.47
N ALA A 52 4.43 -33.42 5.63
CA ALA A 52 4.92 -32.05 5.79
C ALA A 52 6.12 -31.98 6.75
N LYS A 53 6.94 -30.93 6.60
CA LYS A 53 8.11 -30.67 7.45
C LYS A 53 7.74 -29.78 8.63
N VAL A 54 8.09 -30.17 9.85
CA VAL A 54 7.74 -29.43 11.07
C VAL A 54 8.64 -28.23 11.28
N TRP A 55 8.03 -27.07 11.54
CA TRP A 55 8.69 -25.87 12.04
C TRP A 55 8.00 -25.32 13.30
N PRO A 56 8.70 -24.54 14.13
CA PRO A 56 8.07 -23.86 15.27
C PRO A 56 7.07 -22.81 14.80
N ALA A 57 5.86 -22.82 15.36
CA ALA A 57 4.93 -21.70 15.24
C ALA A 57 5.36 -20.52 16.14
N GLY A 58 4.99 -19.29 15.75
CA GLY A 58 5.14 -18.11 16.59
C GLY A 58 4.29 -18.18 17.88
N SER A 59 4.61 -17.32 18.86
CA SER A 59 3.92 -17.29 20.17
C SER A 59 2.45 -16.82 20.10
N THR A 60 2.01 -16.30 18.97
CA THR A 60 0.65 -15.80 18.72
C THR A 60 -0.33 -16.91 18.33
N VAL A 61 0.16 -18.10 17.96
CA VAL A 61 -0.67 -19.19 17.47
C VAL A 61 -1.28 -19.98 18.64
N PRO A 62 -2.61 -20.18 18.68
CA PRO A 62 -3.27 -20.94 19.74
C PRO A 62 -2.78 -22.38 19.85
N GLU A 63 -2.85 -22.95 21.05
CA GLU A 63 -2.61 -24.39 21.24
C GLU A 63 -3.68 -25.21 20.51
N GLY A 64 -3.28 -26.32 19.88
CA GLY A 64 -4.20 -27.19 19.13
C GLY A 64 -4.38 -26.84 17.65
N VAL A 65 -3.64 -25.86 17.14
CA VAL A 65 -3.66 -25.45 15.72
C VAL A 65 -2.43 -25.97 14.98
N VAL A 66 -2.61 -26.29 13.70
CA VAL A 66 -1.51 -26.52 12.74
C VAL A 66 -1.63 -25.52 11.60
N LEU A 67 -0.52 -24.82 11.28
CA LEU A 67 -0.47 -23.95 10.11
C LEU A 67 0.12 -24.75 8.94
N ILE A 68 -0.65 -24.92 7.87
CA ILE A 68 -0.22 -25.61 6.64
C ILE A 68 -0.59 -24.79 5.40
N ASP A 69 0.27 -24.86 4.39
CA ASP A 69 0.07 -24.16 3.12
C ASP A 69 -1.03 -24.81 2.26
N ALA A 70 -1.50 -24.08 1.25
CA ALA A 70 -2.57 -24.53 0.36
C ALA A 70 -2.22 -25.84 -0.39
N ASP A 71 -0.96 -26.02 -0.82
CA ASP A 71 -0.48 -27.28 -1.40
C ASP A 71 -0.68 -28.46 -0.45
N THR A 72 -0.27 -28.30 0.82
CA THR A 72 -0.41 -29.36 1.83
C THR A 72 -1.88 -29.59 2.18
N ARG A 73 -2.70 -28.54 2.24
CA ARG A 73 -4.17 -28.65 2.43
C ARG A 73 -4.82 -29.44 1.29
N ALA A 74 -4.54 -29.09 0.04
CA ALA A 74 -5.07 -29.78 -1.14
C ALA A 74 -4.63 -31.26 -1.19
N ASN A 75 -3.37 -31.54 -0.82
CA ASN A 75 -2.85 -32.90 -0.76
C ASN A 75 -3.46 -33.73 0.38
N ALA A 76 -3.71 -33.14 1.55
CA ALA A 76 -4.44 -33.76 2.66
C ALA A 76 -5.95 -33.86 2.39
N GLY A 77 -6.46 -33.09 1.41
CA GLY A 77 -7.87 -32.86 1.17
C GLY A 77 -8.58 -32.34 2.43
N ALA A 78 -8.01 -31.30 3.05
CA ALA A 78 -8.52 -30.64 4.24
C ALA A 78 -8.77 -29.15 3.97
N LYS A 79 -9.83 -28.58 4.54
CA LYS A 79 -10.13 -27.14 4.46
C LYS A 79 -9.62 -26.37 5.68
N ILE A 80 -9.56 -25.05 5.58
CA ILE A 80 -9.31 -24.20 6.76
C ILE A 80 -10.41 -24.45 7.80
N ASP A 81 -10.05 -24.41 9.08
CA ASP A 81 -10.93 -24.67 10.23
C ASP A 81 -11.44 -26.11 10.38
N GLU A 82 -11.04 -27.01 9.48
CA GLU A 82 -11.25 -28.45 9.63
C GLU A 82 -10.25 -29.08 10.62
N SER A 83 -10.64 -30.22 11.22
CA SER A 83 -9.77 -30.99 12.12
C SER A 83 -9.01 -32.07 11.36
N VAL A 84 -7.68 -32.04 11.42
CA VAL A 84 -6.79 -33.07 10.85
C VAL A 84 -6.06 -33.83 11.94
N ARG A 85 -5.70 -35.08 11.67
CA ARG A 85 -4.84 -35.86 12.57
C ARG A 85 -3.39 -35.70 12.12
N VAL A 86 -2.52 -35.35 13.06
CA VAL A 86 -1.08 -35.19 12.81
C VAL A 86 -0.30 -36.22 13.61
N SER A 87 0.57 -36.98 12.95
CA SER A 87 1.41 -38.02 13.56
C SER A 87 2.86 -37.90 13.08
N LYS A 88 3.83 -38.37 13.88
CA LYS A 88 5.25 -38.34 13.52
C LYS A 88 5.57 -39.47 12.54
N VAL A 89 6.33 -39.16 11.49
CA VAL A 89 6.88 -40.16 10.57
C VAL A 89 8.33 -39.85 10.24
N ASP A 90 9.15 -40.88 10.10
CA ASP A 90 10.49 -40.77 9.53
C ASP A 90 10.42 -41.12 8.04
N VAL A 91 10.82 -40.18 7.17
CA VAL A 91 10.89 -40.40 5.71
C VAL A 91 12.31 -40.67 5.25
N GLU A 92 12.43 -41.54 4.25
CA GLU A 92 13.70 -41.84 3.59
C GLU A 92 14.06 -40.79 2.52
N ASP A 93 15.35 -40.68 2.20
CA ASP A 93 15.82 -39.78 1.14
C ASP A 93 15.53 -40.39 -0.25
N ALA A 94 14.94 -39.58 -1.14
CA ALA A 94 14.59 -39.98 -2.49
C ALA A 94 15.84 -40.20 -3.35
N ARG A 95 15.90 -41.35 -4.04
CA ARG A 95 16.90 -41.63 -5.09
C ARG A 95 16.48 -41.02 -6.42
N SER A 96 15.21 -41.16 -6.79
CA SER A 96 14.63 -40.54 -7.97
C SER A 96 13.18 -40.12 -7.75
N VAL A 97 12.77 -39.04 -8.43
CA VAL A 97 11.41 -38.50 -8.39
C VAL A 97 11.00 -38.11 -9.80
N THR A 98 9.81 -38.54 -10.21
CA THR A 98 9.23 -38.20 -11.51
C THR A 98 8.08 -37.21 -11.29
N LEU A 99 8.20 -36.01 -11.87
CA LEU A 99 7.15 -34.99 -11.83
C LEU A 99 6.45 -34.90 -13.20
N ALA A 100 5.13 -34.99 -13.17
CA ALA A 100 4.29 -34.68 -14.32
C ALA A 100 4.09 -33.17 -14.43
N MET A 101 4.54 -32.62 -15.55
CA MET A 101 4.37 -31.22 -15.90
C MET A 101 3.02 -30.97 -16.56
N PRO A 102 2.36 -29.84 -16.25
CA PRO A 102 1.27 -29.29 -17.04
C PRO A 102 1.65 -29.07 -18.52
N ASP A 103 0.66 -29.11 -19.41
CA ASP A 103 0.88 -29.03 -20.87
C ASP A 103 1.23 -27.61 -21.37
N ASP A 104 0.97 -26.58 -20.55
CA ASP A 104 1.28 -25.17 -20.80
C ASP A 104 2.74 -24.81 -20.49
N VAL A 105 3.48 -25.66 -19.77
CA VAL A 105 4.89 -25.42 -19.44
C VAL A 105 5.82 -26.01 -20.51
N ALA A 106 6.55 -25.13 -21.20
CA ALA A 106 7.61 -25.52 -22.12
C ALA A 106 8.94 -24.85 -21.74
N PHE A 107 9.98 -25.65 -21.58
CA PHE A 107 11.34 -25.18 -21.36
C PHE A 107 12.17 -25.35 -22.64
N GLU A 108 12.96 -24.33 -23.00
CA GLU A 108 13.93 -24.44 -24.10
C GLU A 108 15.09 -25.40 -23.78
N ASN A 109 15.38 -25.59 -22.49
CA ASN A 109 16.41 -26.50 -22.00
C ASN A 109 15.91 -27.25 -20.76
N GLU A 110 15.62 -28.54 -20.92
CA GLU A 110 15.09 -29.40 -19.85
C GLU A 110 16.06 -29.54 -18.67
N ASP A 111 17.38 -29.55 -18.91
CA ASP A 111 18.39 -29.69 -17.85
C ASP A 111 18.36 -28.49 -16.89
N ARG A 112 18.20 -27.27 -17.43
CA ARG A 112 18.10 -26.05 -16.61
C ARG A 112 16.81 -26.00 -15.80
N ALA A 113 15.72 -26.52 -16.35
CA ALA A 113 14.45 -26.58 -15.64
C ALA A 113 14.52 -27.55 -14.45
N VAL A 114 15.16 -28.71 -14.67
CA VAL A 114 15.42 -29.69 -13.62
C VAL A 114 16.23 -29.07 -12.48
N ASP A 115 17.28 -28.30 -12.77
CA ASP A 115 18.10 -27.66 -11.74
C ASP A 115 17.33 -26.61 -10.92
N LEU A 116 16.50 -25.79 -11.57
CA LEU A 116 15.67 -24.77 -10.90
C LEU A 116 14.61 -25.41 -9.98
N ILE A 117 13.90 -26.43 -10.48
CA ILE A 117 12.88 -27.16 -9.74
C ILE A 117 13.53 -27.91 -8.57
N LYS A 118 14.65 -28.59 -8.82
CA LYS A 118 15.39 -29.33 -7.81
C LYS A 118 15.87 -28.43 -6.67
N THR A 119 16.34 -27.23 -6.98
CA THR A 119 16.76 -26.24 -5.96
C THR A 119 15.57 -25.80 -5.10
N SER A 120 14.41 -25.59 -5.73
CA SER A 120 13.18 -25.18 -5.03
C SER A 120 12.59 -26.29 -4.14
N LEU A 121 12.86 -27.55 -4.46
CA LEU A 121 12.36 -28.73 -3.74
C LEU A 121 13.35 -29.31 -2.71
N GLN A 122 14.53 -28.71 -2.52
CA GLN A 122 15.51 -29.24 -1.56
C GLN A 122 14.94 -29.32 -0.15
N ASP A 123 15.17 -30.46 0.52
CA ASP A 123 14.67 -30.80 1.86
C ASP A 123 13.14 -30.78 1.99
N ARG A 124 12.38 -30.77 0.89
CA ARG A 124 10.92 -30.88 0.89
C ARG A 124 10.50 -32.36 0.92
N PRO A 125 9.62 -32.76 1.85
CA PRO A 125 9.01 -34.08 1.81
C PRO A 125 7.89 -34.09 0.76
N ILE A 126 7.79 -35.18 0.02
CA ILE A 126 6.81 -35.37 -1.05
C ILE A 126 6.26 -36.80 -1.02
N GLN A 127 5.13 -36.99 -1.69
CA GLN A 127 4.46 -38.29 -1.81
C GLN A 127 3.93 -38.44 -3.24
N ALA A 128 3.95 -39.67 -3.76
CA ALA A 128 3.32 -39.99 -5.04
C ALA A 128 1.82 -39.64 -5.03
N GLY A 129 1.37 -38.96 -6.09
CA GLY A 129 0.01 -38.39 -6.20
C GLY A 129 -0.13 -36.97 -5.64
N GLY A 130 0.88 -36.44 -4.94
CA GLY A 130 0.87 -35.08 -4.42
C GLY A 130 0.99 -34.02 -5.52
N GLN A 131 0.36 -32.88 -5.29
CA GLN A 131 0.39 -31.69 -6.13
C GLN A 131 1.36 -30.66 -5.55
N ILE A 132 2.10 -29.99 -6.43
CA ILE A 132 3.06 -28.95 -6.09
C ILE A 132 2.87 -27.79 -7.07
N HIS A 133 2.54 -26.61 -6.56
CA HIS A 133 2.43 -25.42 -7.40
C HIS A 133 3.76 -24.69 -7.53
N PHE A 134 4.08 -24.30 -8.77
CA PHE A 134 5.18 -23.41 -9.10
C PHE A 134 4.64 -22.19 -9.84
N GLU A 135 4.13 -21.18 -9.11
CA GLU A 135 3.43 -20.01 -9.70
C GLU A 135 4.20 -19.28 -10.81
N ARG A 136 5.54 -19.36 -10.83
CA ARG A 136 6.35 -18.71 -11.88
C ARG A 136 6.45 -19.52 -13.17
N LEU A 137 6.03 -20.78 -13.14
CA LEU A 137 6.10 -21.71 -14.27
C LEU A 137 4.72 -21.95 -14.89
N SER A 138 3.70 -22.18 -14.06
CA SER A 138 2.31 -22.36 -14.49
C SER A 138 1.35 -22.07 -13.33
N GLY A 139 0.10 -21.77 -13.68
CA GLY A 139 -1.01 -21.76 -12.73
C GLY A 139 -1.45 -23.17 -12.32
N ASP A 140 -1.17 -24.18 -13.14
CA ASP A 140 -1.51 -25.58 -12.88
C ASP A 140 -0.43 -26.27 -12.02
N PRO A 141 -0.83 -27.19 -11.12
CA PRO A 141 0.10 -27.93 -10.28
C PRO A 141 0.87 -28.99 -11.06
N PHE A 142 2.13 -29.18 -10.65
CA PHE A 142 2.92 -30.34 -11.01
C PHE A 142 2.51 -31.51 -10.13
N VAL A 143 2.34 -32.69 -10.72
CA VAL A 143 1.89 -33.89 -9.99
C VAL A 143 3.06 -34.86 -9.82
N VAL A 144 3.35 -35.27 -8.59
CA VAL A 144 4.34 -36.31 -8.32
C VAL A 144 3.80 -37.63 -8.84
N SER A 145 4.39 -38.15 -9.91
CA SER A 145 3.93 -39.40 -10.55
C SER A 145 4.48 -40.61 -9.82
N GLU A 146 5.81 -40.62 -9.62
CA GLU A 146 6.52 -41.75 -9.03
C GLU A 146 7.65 -41.25 -8.12
N THR A 147 7.91 -42.00 -7.05
CA THR A 147 9.00 -41.76 -6.11
C THR A 147 9.77 -43.05 -5.91
N ASN A 148 11.09 -42.97 -5.73
CA ASN A 148 11.93 -44.13 -5.41
C ASN A 148 12.78 -43.82 -4.18
N PRO A 149 12.60 -44.51 -3.05
CA PRO A 149 11.65 -45.61 -2.80
C PRO A 149 10.16 -45.21 -2.89
N ASP A 150 9.28 -46.20 -3.08
CA ASP A 150 7.84 -45.98 -3.12
C ASP A 150 7.34 -45.49 -1.76
N GLY A 151 6.53 -44.42 -1.74
CA GLY A 151 5.96 -43.87 -0.51
C GLY A 151 6.34 -42.40 -0.28
N MET A 152 6.39 -42.01 0.99
CA MET A 152 6.76 -40.66 1.40
C MET A 152 8.29 -40.54 1.43
N VAL A 153 8.84 -39.58 0.68
CA VAL A 153 10.29 -39.40 0.53
C VAL A 153 10.69 -37.94 0.64
N ARG A 154 11.94 -37.69 1.06
CA ARG A 154 12.53 -36.35 1.11
C ARG A 154 13.49 -36.12 -0.06
N ILE A 155 13.36 -34.98 -0.73
CA ILE A 155 14.26 -34.60 -1.83
C ILE A 155 15.57 -34.06 -1.25
N THR A 156 16.70 -34.56 -1.74
CA THR A 156 18.05 -34.13 -1.37
C THR A 156 18.84 -33.70 -2.60
N GLN A 157 20.05 -33.13 -2.41
CA GLN A 157 20.93 -32.77 -3.53
C GLN A 157 21.34 -33.97 -4.40
N SER A 158 21.34 -35.18 -3.84
CA SER A 158 21.63 -36.42 -4.57
C SER A 158 20.46 -37.00 -5.37
N THR A 159 19.24 -36.51 -5.19
CA THR A 159 18.05 -37.02 -5.86
C THR A 159 18.08 -36.72 -7.37
N ARG A 160 17.77 -37.72 -8.20
CA ARG A 160 17.58 -37.56 -9.65
C ARG A 160 16.13 -37.16 -9.94
N LEU A 161 15.92 -36.00 -10.55
CA LEU A 161 14.58 -35.51 -10.87
C LEU A 161 14.32 -35.65 -12.38
N GLU A 162 13.20 -36.26 -12.74
CA GLU A 162 12.78 -36.47 -14.12
C GLU A 162 11.44 -35.76 -14.36
N LEU A 163 11.34 -35.03 -15.47
CA LEU A 163 10.15 -34.29 -15.86
C LEU A 163 9.45 -35.00 -17.01
N VAL A 164 8.16 -35.29 -16.86
CA VAL A 164 7.35 -35.98 -17.87
C VAL A 164 6.12 -35.14 -18.18
N ARG A 165 5.65 -35.10 -19.44
CA ARG A 165 4.38 -34.42 -19.76
C ARG A 165 3.18 -35.25 -19.35
N ARG A 166 2.15 -34.59 -18.81
CA ARG A 166 0.92 -35.20 -18.28
C ARG A 166 0.20 -36.15 -19.26
N GLY A 167 0.40 -35.97 -20.58
CA GLY A 167 -0.17 -36.82 -21.64
C GLY A 167 0.31 -38.28 -21.72
N ARG A 168 1.09 -38.80 -20.75
CA ARG A 168 1.63 -40.17 -20.78
C ARG A 168 1.51 -40.95 -19.46
N VAL A 169 0.51 -40.65 -18.64
CA VAL A 169 0.13 -41.51 -17.50
C VAL A 169 -1.24 -42.12 -17.82
N GLU A 170 -1.25 -43.39 -18.24
CA GLU A 170 -2.49 -44.16 -18.34
C GLU A 170 -3.17 -44.18 -16.98
N ARG A 171 -4.43 -43.73 -16.95
CA ARG A 171 -5.36 -43.88 -15.83
C ARG A 171 -5.32 -45.32 -15.30
N VAL A 172 -4.66 -45.53 -14.17
CA VAL A 172 -4.99 -46.62 -13.25
C VAL A 172 -5.84 -46.03 -12.14
N VAL A 173 -7.08 -45.67 -12.47
CA VAL A 173 -8.16 -45.60 -11.49
C VAL A 173 -9.33 -46.35 -12.10
N ALA A 174 -9.63 -47.50 -11.50
CA ALA A 174 -10.70 -48.37 -11.92
C ALA A 174 -12.06 -47.66 -11.78
N SER A 175 -12.80 -47.63 -12.88
CA SER A 175 -14.26 -47.63 -13.03
C SER A 175 -15.10 -47.40 -11.77
N VAL A 176 -15.91 -46.33 -11.74
CA VAL A 176 -17.36 -46.30 -12.07
C VAL A 176 -17.84 -44.83 -12.02
N GLY A 177 -18.54 -44.38 -13.07
CA GLY A 177 -19.39 -43.19 -13.02
C GLY A 177 -19.00 -42.10 -14.01
N SER A 178 -19.79 -41.96 -15.06
CA SER A 178 -19.72 -40.92 -16.09
C SER A 178 -20.15 -39.55 -15.55
N ALA A 179 -19.32 -38.52 -15.70
CA ALA A 179 -19.76 -37.16 -15.93
C ALA A 179 -18.63 -36.37 -16.60
N THR A 180 -19.03 -35.51 -17.53
CA THR A 180 -18.23 -34.51 -18.21
C THR A 180 -17.66 -33.50 -17.21
N GLU A 181 -16.35 -33.50 -17.03
CA GLU A 181 -15.63 -32.46 -16.29
C GLU A 181 -14.76 -31.71 -17.30
N GLU A 182 -15.29 -30.61 -17.82
CA GLU A 182 -14.46 -29.46 -18.15
C GLU A 182 -14.09 -28.83 -16.80
N GLU A 183 -13.01 -29.31 -16.17
CA GLU A 183 -12.41 -28.66 -14.99
C GLU A 183 -12.02 -27.23 -15.42
N GLN A 184 -12.79 -26.24 -14.98
CA GLN A 184 -12.43 -24.84 -15.14
C GLN A 184 -11.21 -24.53 -14.26
N PRO A 185 -10.34 -23.60 -14.69
CA PRO A 185 -9.05 -23.36 -14.04
C PRO A 185 -9.26 -22.83 -12.63
N SER A 186 -8.70 -23.54 -11.64
CA SER A 186 -8.46 -22.95 -10.32
C SER A 186 -7.71 -21.64 -10.54
N THR A 187 -8.18 -20.52 -9.98
CA THR A 187 -7.54 -19.23 -10.26
C THR A 187 -6.13 -19.12 -9.67
N GLY A 188 -5.66 -20.17 -8.95
CA GLY A 188 -4.29 -20.36 -8.48
C GLY A 188 -3.89 -19.49 -7.30
N VAL A 189 -4.72 -18.52 -6.91
CA VAL A 189 -4.47 -17.57 -5.82
C VAL A 189 -5.06 -18.10 -4.52
N THR A 190 -4.26 -18.12 -3.46
CA THR A 190 -4.64 -18.62 -2.13
C THR A 190 -4.60 -17.49 -1.11
N TYR A 191 -5.15 -17.70 0.10
CA TYR A 191 -5.06 -16.67 1.15
C TYR A 191 -3.62 -16.34 1.51
N GLU A 192 -2.70 -17.30 1.38
CA GLU A 192 -1.28 -17.11 1.61
C GLU A 192 -0.59 -16.19 0.61
N ASP A 193 -1.25 -15.88 -0.50
CA ASP A 193 -0.75 -14.98 -1.54
C ASP A 193 -1.22 -13.53 -1.36
N ILE A 194 -2.03 -13.27 -0.32
CA ILE A 194 -2.50 -11.93 0.03
C ILE A 194 -1.78 -11.49 1.31
N GLY A 195 -1.02 -10.39 1.26
CA GLY A 195 -0.38 -9.81 2.44
C GLY A 195 -1.09 -8.56 2.93
N GLY A 196 -1.12 -8.34 4.25
CA GLY A 196 -1.50 -7.06 4.86
C GLY A 196 -2.98 -6.73 4.93
N LEU A 197 -3.87 -7.67 4.58
CA LEU A 197 -5.32 -7.50 4.56
C LEU A 197 -6.02 -8.55 5.45
N ASP A 198 -5.41 -8.95 6.56
CA ASP A 198 -5.91 -10.04 7.40
C ASP A 198 -7.30 -9.71 7.99
N GLU A 199 -7.53 -8.47 8.44
CA GLU A 199 -8.80 -8.04 9.04
C GLU A 199 -9.92 -8.00 8.00
N GLU A 200 -9.62 -7.44 6.82
CA GLU A 200 -10.56 -7.38 5.70
C GLU A 200 -10.87 -8.79 5.15
N LEU A 201 -9.87 -9.68 5.11
CA LEU A 201 -10.05 -11.08 4.73
C LEU A 201 -10.97 -11.81 5.70
N ASP A 202 -10.80 -11.64 7.02
CA ASP A 202 -11.67 -12.27 8.01
C ASP A 202 -13.13 -11.82 7.84
N LEU A 203 -13.37 -10.53 7.57
CA LEU A 203 -14.70 -10.00 7.27
C LEU A 203 -15.29 -10.62 6.00
N VAL A 204 -14.51 -10.71 4.92
CA VAL A 204 -14.98 -11.33 3.66
C VAL A 204 -15.25 -12.82 3.86
N ARG A 205 -14.41 -13.51 4.65
CA ARG A 205 -14.60 -14.94 4.98
C ARG A 205 -15.89 -15.17 5.74
N GLU A 206 -16.17 -14.41 6.79
CA GLU A 206 -17.43 -14.53 7.55
C GLU A 206 -18.67 -14.36 6.65
N MET A 207 -18.57 -13.46 5.66
CA MET A 207 -19.68 -13.16 4.76
C MET A 207 -19.86 -14.12 3.59
N ILE A 208 -18.80 -14.84 3.18
CA ILE A 208 -18.83 -15.68 1.98
C ILE A 208 -18.65 -17.15 2.32
N GLU A 209 -17.69 -17.48 3.17
CA GLU A 209 -17.39 -18.86 3.59
C GLU A 209 -18.50 -19.41 4.48
N LEU A 210 -18.99 -18.64 5.45
CA LEU A 210 -20.00 -19.11 6.42
C LEU A 210 -21.33 -19.50 5.74
N PRO A 211 -21.91 -18.69 4.83
CA PRO A 211 -23.15 -19.07 4.15
C PRO A 211 -23.02 -20.31 3.25
N LEU A 212 -21.86 -20.49 2.61
CA LEU A 212 -21.61 -21.59 1.68
C LEU A 212 -21.22 -22.90 2.39
N SER A 213 -20.49 -22.80 3.50
CA SER A 213 -20.03 -23.97 4.27
C SER A 213 -21.07 -24.48 5.27
N GLU A 214 -21.83 -23.58 5.92
CA GLU A 214 -22.78 -23.90 6.99
C GLU A 214 -24.18 -23.30 6.79
N PRO A 215 -24.88 -23.58 5.65
CA PRO A 215 -26.20 -23.02 5.36
C PRO A 215 -27.27 -23.41 6.39
N GLU A 216 -27.11 -24.55 7.06
CA GLU A 216 -28.02 -25.01 8.12
C GLU A 216 -28.05 -24.06 9.33
N VAL A 217 -26.94 -23.39 9.64
CA VAL A 217 -26.83 -22.45 10.76
C VAL A 217 -27.70 -21.22 10.51
N PHE A 218 -27.66 -20.66 9.30
CA PHE A 218 -28.48 -19.53 8.89
C PHE A 218 -29.98 -19.88 8.92
N ALA A 219 -30.33 -21.07 8.41
CA ALA A 219 -31.70 -21.58 8.43
C ALA A 219 -32.22 -21.79 9.86
N HIS A 220 -31.37 -22.27 10.78
CA HIS A 220 -31.73 -22.47 12.19
C HIS A 220 -31.92 -21.15 12.93
N LEU A 221 -31.05 -20.17 12.68
CA LEU A 221 -31.11 -18.84 13.28
C LEU A 221 -32.21 -17.97 12.67
N GLY A 222 -32.76 -18.35 11.50
CA GLY A 222 -33.82 -17.61 10.81
C GLY A 222 -33.34 -16.27 10.26
N ILE A 223 -32.07 -16.16 9.92
CA ILE A 223 -31.44 -14.98 9.32
C ILE A 223 -31.15 -15.24 7.85
N ASP A 224 -31.38 -14.24 7.01
CA ASP A 224 -31.00 -14.31 5.59
C ASP A 224 -29.48 -14.09 5.46
N PRO A 225 -28.78 -14.91 4.66
CA PRO A 225 -27.36 -14.68 4.37
C PRO A 225 -27.18 -13.37 3.59
N PRO A 226 -26.02 -12.71 3.71
CA PRO A 226 -25.72 -11.49 2.96
C PRO A 226 -25.69 -11.79 1.46
N LYS A 227 -26.33 -10.94 0.64
CA LYS A 227 -26.45 -11.18 -0.81
C LYS A 227 -25.29 -10.59 -1.60
N GLY A 228 -24.65 -9.56 -1.05
CA GLY A 228 -23.51 -8.96 -1.70
C GLY A 228 -22.62 -8.12 -0.81
N VAL A 229 -21.34 -8.08 -1.22
CA VAL A 229 -20.25 -7.37 -0.54
C VAL A 229 -19.67 -6.34 -1.52
N LEU A 230 -19.54 -5.09 -1.08
CA LEU A 230 -18.90 -4.03 -1.85
C LEU A 230 -17.52 -3.73 -1.27
N LEU A 231 -16.47 -4.02 -2.04
CA LEU A 231 -15.08 -3.70 -1.74
C LEU A 231 -14.75 -2.33 -2.35
N HIS A 232 -14.31 -1.37 -1.54
CA HIS A 232 -13.90 -0.05 -2.03
C HIS A 232 -12.52 0.39 -1.54
N GLY A 233 -11.91 1.39 -2.18
CA GLY A 233 -10.64 2.01 -1.77
C GLY A 233 -9.73 2.31 -2.96
N PRO A 234 -8.47 2.70 -2.74
CA PRO A 234 -7.54 3.05 -3.83
C PRO A 234 -7.30 1.90 -4.82
N PRO A 235 -6.93 2.18 -6.08
CA PRO A 235 -6.55 1.15 -7.03
C PRO A 235 -5.24 0.47 -6.62
N GLY A 236 -5.08 -0.81 -6.98
CA GLY A 236 -3.84 -1.55 -6.69
C GLY A 236 -3.70 -2.06 -5.25
N THR A 237 -4.76 -1.98 -4.43
CA THR A 237 -4.79 -2.58 -3.07
C THR A 237 -5.18 -4.06 -3.05
N GLY A 238 -5.48 -4.67 -4.21
CA GLY A 238 -5.72 -6.13 -4.28
C GLY A 238 -7.18 -6.57 -4.12
N LYS A 239 -8.16 -5.70 -4.38
CA LYS A 239 -9.61 -6.05 -4.28
C LYS A 239 -9.97 -7.29 -5.11
N THR A 240 -9.49 -7.35 -6.35
CA THR A 240 -9.67 -8.50 -7.26
C THR A 240 -8.93 -9.76 -6.78
N LEU A 241 -7.80 -9.60 -6.08
CA LEU A 241 -7.05 -10.73 -5.52
C LEU A 241 -7.81 -11.37 -4.35
N ILE A 242 -8.38 -10.56 -3.45
CA ILE A 242 -9.22 -11.05 -2.34
C ILE A 242 -10.38 -11.88 -2.87
N ALA A 243 -11.12 -11.36 -3.85
CA ALA A 243 -12.27 -12.07 -4.40
C ALA A 243 -11.88 -13.43 -5.02
N LYS A 244 -10.75 -13.49 -5.75
CA LYS A 244 -10.22 -14.73 -6.34
C LYS A 244 -9.75 -15.74 -5.29
N ALA A 245 -9.05 -15.28 -4.26
CA ALA A 245 -8.58 -16.15 -3.18
C ALA A 245 -9.73 -16.79 -2.41
N VAL A 246 -10.77 -16.00 -2.10
CA VAL A 246 -11.96 -16.50 -1.40
C VAL A 246 -12.68 -17.54 -2.26
N ALA A 247 -12.84 -17.28 -3.56
CA ALA A 247 -13.51 -18.21 -4.48
C ALA A 247 -12.79 -19.58 -4.57
N ASN A 248 -11.45 -19.56 -4.61
CA ASN A 248 -10.67 -20.79 -4.63
C ASN A 248 -10.77 -21.58 -3.32
N GLU A 249 -10.80 -20.92 -2.15
CA GLU A 249 -10.87 -21.67 -0.89
C GLU A 249 -12.26 -22.30 -0.68
N VAL A 250 -13.34 -21.61 -1.06
CA VAL A 250 -14.70 -22.16 -0.93
C VAL A 250 -15.07 -23.14 -2.04
N ASP A 251 -14.20 -23.33 -3.04
CA ASP A 251 -14.41 -24.17 -4.23
C ASP A 251 -15.69 -23.77 -5.00
N ALA A 252 -15.89 -22.45 -5.17
CA ALA A 252 -17.04 -21.89 -5.88
C ALA A 252 -16.66 -21.40 -7.28
N THR A 253 -17.60 -21.51 -8.22
CA THR A 253 -17.42 -21.01 -9.58
C THR A 253 -17.21 -19.49 -9.58
N PHE A 254 -16.08 -19.01 -10.09
CA PHE A 254 -15.74 -17.59 -10.10
C PHE A 254 -16.05 -16.93 -11.45
N LEU A 255 -17.09 -16.11 -11.50
CA LEU A 255 -17.52 -15.40 -12.72
C LEU A 255 -17.14 -13.92 -12.63
N THR A 256 -16.16 -13.52 -13.43
CA THR A 256 -15.74 -12.12 -13.53
C THR A 256 -16.55 -11.36 -14.58
N ILE A 257 -17.01 -10.17 -14.21
CA ILE A 257 -17.72 -9.23 -15.05
C ILE A 257 -17.01 -7.88 -14.96
N SER A 258 -16.41 -7.43 -16.06
CA SER A 258 -15.80 -6.09 -16.13
C SER A 258 -16.80 -5.08 -16.68
N GLY A 259 -16.91 -3.91 -16.05
CA GLY A 259 -17.83 -2.85 -16.51
C GLY A 259 -17.71 -2.49 -18.01
N PRO A 260 -16.49 -2.29 -18.56
CA PRO A 260 -16.30 -2.05 -20.00
C PRO A 260 -16.75 -3.20 -20.91
N GLU A 261 -16.76 -4.44 -20.43
CA GLU A 261 -17.12 -5.63 -21.21
C GLU A 261 -18.64 -5.69 -21.48
N ILE A 262 -19.44 -5.19 -20.53
CA ILE A 262 -20.89 -5.13 -20.66
C ILE A 262 -21.33 -3.97 -21.58
N MET A 263 -20.54 -2.89 -21.64
CA MET A 263 -20.89 -1.69 -22.39
C MET A 263 -20.93 -1.96 -23.91
N SER A 264 -22.12 -1.96 -24.49
CA SER A 264 -22.36 -2.18 -25.91
C SER A 264 -22.99 -0.96 -26.58
N LYS A 265 -22.71 -0.77 -27.87
CA LYS A 265 -23.34 0.30 -28.68
C LYS A 265 -24.79 0.00 -29.04
N TYR A 266 -25.24 -1.25 -28.89
CA TYR A 266 -26.56 -1.71 -29.29
C TYR A 266 -27.52 -1.73 -28.08
N LYS A 267 -28.72 -1.17 -28.27
CA LYS A 267 -29.72 -1.09 -27.20
C LYS A 267 -30.16 -2.49 -26.78
N GLY A 268 -30.03 -2.80 -25.48
CA GLY A 268 -30.56 -4.02 -24.86
C GLY A 268 -29.56 -5.17 -24.75
N GLU A 269 -28.49 -5.16 -25.56
CA GLU A 269 -27.46 -6.22 -25.53
C GLU A 269 -26.70 -6.26 -24.19
N SER A 270 -26.43 -5.09 -23.60
CA SER A 270 -25.82 -4.99 -22.26
C SER A 270 -26.69 -5.58 -21.15
N GLU A 271 -28.02 -5.47 -21.27
CA GLU A 271 -28.98 -6.01 -20.29
C GLU A 271 -29.12 -7.53 -20.44
N GLU A 272 -29.08 -8.04 -21.67
CA GLU A 272 -29.12 -9.46 -22.00
C GLU A 272 -27.85 -10.17 -21.53
N LYS A 273 -26.67 -9.64 -21.82
CA LYS A 273 -25.38 -10.17 -21.32
C LYS A 273 -25.35 -10.26 -19.80
N LEU A 274 -25.84 -9.24 -19.11
CA LEU A 274 -25.90 -9.28 -17.64
C LEU A 274 -26.82 -10.40 -17.16
N ARG A 275 -27.96 -10.62 -17.82
CA ARG A 275 -28.88 -11.71 -17.48
C ARG A 275 -28.27 -13.09 -17.72
N GLU A 276 -27.63 -13.29 -18.87
CA GLU A 276 -26.94 -14.54 -19.22
C GLU A 276 -25.88 -14.91 -18.17
N ARG A 277 -25.04 -13.95 -17.74
CA ARG A 277 -24.01 -14.20 -16.71
C ARG A 277 -24.61 -14.58 -15.35
N PHE A 278 -25.73 -13.98 -14.95
CA PHE A 278 -26.42 -14.36 -13.71
C PHE A 278 -27.14 -15.70 -13.82
N GLU A 279 -27.61 -16.09 -15.01
CA GLU A 279 -28.16 -17.43 -15.26
C GLU A 279 -27.06 -18.49 -15.22
N GLU A 280 -25.93 -18.24 -15.86
CA GLU A 280 -24.72 -19.08 -15.79
C GLU A 280 -24.25 -19.26 -14.33
N ALA A 281 -24.28 -18.21 -13.51
CA ALA A 281 -23.95 -18.28 -12.09
C ALA A 281 -24.89 -19.21 -11.31
N ARG A 282 -26.20 -19.18 -11.62
CA ARG A 282 -27.20 -20.03 -10.97
C ARG A 282 -27.09 -21.49 -11.39
N GLU A 283 -26.75 -21.74 -12.65
CA GLU A 283 -26.55 -23.11 -13.16
C GLU A 283 -25.30 -23.77 -12.58
N ASN A 284 -24.26 -22.99 -12.28
CA ASN A 284 -22.98 -23.45 -11.73
C ASN A 284 -22.82 -23.18 -10.22
N ALA A 285 -23.92 -23.06 -9.48
CA ALA A 285 -23.90 -22.83 -8.04
C ALA A 285 -23.26 -24.01 -7.27
N PRO A 286 -22.43 -23.77 -6.23
CA PRO A 286 -22.14 -22.47 -5.60
C PRO A 286 -21.24 -21.57 -6.46
N ALA A 287 -21.62 -20.29 -6.62
CA ALA A 287 -20.93 -19.36 -7.52
C ALA A 287 -20.76 -17.95 -6.94
N ILE A 288 -19.65 -17.30 -7.30
CA ILE A 288 -19.34 -15.91 -6.94
C ILE A 288 -19.32 -15.07 -8.21
N VAL A 289 -20.18 -14.06 -8.25
CA VAL A 289 -20.22 -13.07 -9.33
C VAL A 289 -19.42 -11.84 -8.91
N PHE A 290 -18.27 -11.63 -9.53
CA PHE A 290 -17.37 -10.51 -9.23
C PHE A 290 -17.51 -9.41 -10.29
N PHE A 291 -17.93 -8.21 -9.85
CA PHE A 291 -17.94 -7.00 -10.65
C PHE A 291 -16.67 -6.19 -10.39
N ASP A 292 -15.80 -6.06 -11.39
CA ASP A 292 -14.68 -5.13 -11.34
C ASP A 292 -15.06 -3.78 -11.92
N GLU A 293 -14.59 -2.70 -11.29
CA GLU A 293 -14.91 -1.31 -11.64
C GLU A 293 -16.42 -1.05 -11.81
N ILE A 294 -17.21 -1.47 -10.80
CA ILE A 294 -18.68 -1.35 -10.85
C ILE A 294 -19.15 0.11 -10.99
N ASP A 295 -18.34 1.08 -10.58
CA ASP A 295 -18.59 2.52 -10.77
C ASP A 295 -18.66 2.96 -12.23
N SER A 296 -18.10 2.18 -13.17
CA SER A 296 -18.22 2.46 -14.60
C SER A 296 -19.61 2.17 -15.18
N ILE A 297 -20.38 1.28 -14.56
CA ILE A 297 -21.73 0.87 -15.02
C ILE A 297 -22.83 1.30 -14.06
N ALA A 298 -22.46 1.67 -12.82
CA ALA A 298 -23.40 1.91 -11.74
C ALA A 298 -23.34 3.30 -11.12
N GLY A 299 -23.08 4.32 -11.93
CA GLY A 299 -23.08 5.73 -11.52
C GLY A 299 -24.44 6.25 -11.03
N LYS A 300 -24.42 7.39 -10.34
CA LYS A 300 -25.64 8.12 -9.94
C LYS A 300 -26.51 8.48 -11.14
N ARG A 301 -27.83 8.34 -10.97
CA ARG A 301 -28.81 8.54 -12.05
C ARG A 301 -28.85 9.93 -12.66
N GLU A 302 -28.42 10.93 -11.89
CA GLU A 302 -28.37 12.34 -12.31
C GLU A 302 -27.14 12.63 -13.18
N ASP A 303 -26.06 11.86 -13.00
CA ASP A 303 -24.76 12.06 -13.67
C ASP A 303 -24.56 11.13 -14.88
N GLY A 304 -25.28 10.00 -14.94
CA GLY A 304 -25.12 8.95 -15.95
C GLY A 304 -26.02 9.04 -17.18
N GLY A 305 -25.63 8.35 -18.25
CA GLY A 305 -26.40 8.26 -19.49
C GLY A 305 -27.63 7.34 -19.41
N ASP A 306 -28.59 7.48 -20.34
CA ASP A 306 -29.79 6.62 -20.45
C ASP A 306 -29.49 5.10 -20.57
N VAL A 307 -28.28 4.73 -20.98
CA VAL A 307 -27.83 3.34 -21.08
C VAL A 307 -27.41 2.82 -19.70
N GLU A 308 -26.57 3.57 -18.98
CA GLU A 308 -26.10 3.24 -17.63
C GLU A 308 -27.27 3.12 -16.66
N ASN A 309 -28.21 4.07 -16.70
CA ASN A 309 -29.41 4.04 -15.86
C ASN A 309 -30.27 2.77 -16.04
N ARG A 310 -30.28 2.20 -17.25
CA ARG A 310 -30.99 0.93 -17.51
C ARG A 310 -30.20 -0.28 -17.01
N ILE A 311 -28.88 -0.28 -17.18
CA ILE A 311 -28.01 -1.34 -16.65
C ILE A 311 -28.13 -1.38 -15.12
N VAL A 312 -28.10 -0.23 -14.44
CA VAL A 312 -28.35 -0.13 -12.99
C VAL A 312 -29.70 -0.73 -12.64
N GLY A 313 -30.78 -0.31 -13.33
CA GLY A 313 -32.12 -0.86 -13.08
C GLY A 313 -32.19 -2.39 -13.23
N GLN A 314 -31.51 -2.93 -14.25
CA GLN A 314 -31.45 -4.38 -14.49
C GLN A 314 -30.63 -5.10 -13.41
N LEU A 315 -29.48 -4.55 -13.00
CA LEU A 315 -28.65 -5.09 -11.92
C LEU A 315 -29.44 -5.15 -10.59
N LEU A 316 -30.15 -4.07 -10.25
CA LEU A 316 -31.01 -4.03 -9.05
C LEU A 316 -32.06 -5.14 -9.06
N SER A 317 -32.70 -5.36 -10.21
CA SER A 317 -33.71 -6.41 -10.38
C SER A 317 -33.11 -7.82 -10.25
N LEU A 318 -31.90 -8.03 -10.76
CA LEU A 318 -31.20 -9.31 -10.65
C LEU A 318 -30.78 -9.63 -9.21
N MET A 319 -30.27 -8.63 -8.48
CA MET A 319 -29.90 -8.78 -7.06
C MET A 319 -31.12 -9.03 -6.16
N ASP A 320 -32.21 -8.29 -6.37
CA ASP A 320 -33.46 -8.49 -5.62
C ASP A 320 -34.06 -9.89 -5.90
N GLY A 321 -33.83 -10.42 -7.12
CA GLY A 321 -34.26 -11.75 -7.56
C GLY A 321 -33.32 -12.90 -7.20
N LEU A 322 -32.26 -12.69 -6.40
CA LEU A 322 -31.43 -13.77 -5.88
C LEU A 322 -32.14 -14.51 -4.74
N ASP A 323 -32.11 -15.84 -4.81
CA ASP A 323 -32.71 -16.73 -3.82
C ASP A 323 -32.07 -16.56 -2.44
N ALA A 324 -32.88 -16.66 -1.38
CA ALA A 324 -32.44 -16.53 0.00
C ALA A 324 -31.54 -17.68 0.50
N ARG A 325 -31.27 -18.69 -0.35
CA ARG A 325 -30.43 -19.84 0.01
C ARG A 325 -28.94 -19.51 0.04
N GLY A 326 -28.52 -18.39 -0.55
CA GLY A 326 -27.12 -17.95 -0.50
C GLY A 326 -26.19 -18.69 -1.46
N ASP A 327 -26.72 -19.44 -2.42
CA ASP A 327 -25.95 -20.25 -3.37
C ASP A 327 -25.16 -19.40 -4.39
N VAL A 328 -25.54 -18.12 -4.56
CA VAL A 328 -24.86 -17.14 -5.42
C VAL A 328 -24.62 -15.86 -4.64
N ILE A 329 -23.35 -15.45 -4.54
CA ILE A 329 -22.92 -14.24 -3.83
C ILE A 329 -22.35 -13.23 -4.83
N VAL A 330 -22.71 -11.96 -4.68
CA VAL A 330 -22.22 -10.88 -5.55
C VAL A 330 -21.15 -10.05 -4.83
N ILE A 331 -19.97 -9.95 -5.42
CA ILE A 331 -18.90 -9.07 -4.93
C ILE A 331 -18.73 -7.93 -5.93
N GLY A 332 -18.80 -6.68 -5.47
CA GLY A 332 -18.49 -5.50 -6.28
C GLY A 332 -17.18 -4.86 -5.84
N ALA A 333 -16.32 -4.48 -6.77
CA ALA A 333 -15.13 -3.68 -6.51
C ALA A 333 -15.28 -2.29 -7.14
N THR A 334 -15.00 -1.24 -6.36
CA THR A 334 -15.00 0.16 -6.83
C THR A 334 -13.81 0.93 -6.26
N ASN A 335 -13.31 1.89 -7.02
CA ASN A 335 -12.35 2.86 -6.48
C ASN A 335 -13.06 4.09 -5.87
N ARG A 336 -14.33 4.28 -6.19
CA ARG A 336 -15.12 5.47 -5.85
C ARG A 336 -16.51 5.05 -5.37
N VAL A 337 -16.68 4.92 -4.06
CA VAL A 337 -17.99 4.53 -3.48
C VAL A 337 -19.04 5.65 -3.63
N ASP A 338 -18.62 6.91 -3.67
CA ASP A 338 -19.53 8.07 -3.73
C ASP A 338 -20.16 8.32 -5.11
N THR A 339 -19.60 7.73 -6.17
CA THR A 339 -20.15 7.82 -7.52
C THR A 339 -21.25 6.79 -7.75
N LEU A 340 -21.35 5.75 -6.92
CA LEU A 340 -22.33 4.68 -7.07
C LEU A 340 -23.75 5.12 -6.73
N ASP A 341 -24.74 4.52 -7.42
CA ASP A 341 -26.16 4.70 -7.10
C ASP A 341 -26.43 4.25 -5.64
N PRO A 342 -26.94 5.14 -4.77
CA PRO A 342 -27.27 4.80 -3.38
C PRO A 342 -28.26 3.64 -3.22
N ALA A 343 -29.02 3.29 -4.26
CA ALA A 343 -29.94 2.17 -4.26
C ALA A 343 -29.20 0.81 -4.20
N LEU A 344 -27.98 0.72 -4.72
CA LEU A 344 -27.16 -0.50 -4.64
C LEU A 344 -26.67 -0.77 -3.22
N ARG A 345 -26.45 0.29 -2.44
CA ARG A 345 -25.94 0.28 -1.05
C ARG A 345 -27.03 0.05 0.02
N ARG A 346 -28.25 -0.32 -0.39
CA ARG A 346 -29.36 -0.58 0.54
C ARG A 346 -29.40 -2.05 0.91
N GLY A 347 -29.83 -2.34 2.13
CA GLY A 347 -30.00 -3.70 2.63
C GLY A 347 -30.87 -4.57 1.70
N GLY A 348 -30.43 -5.81 1.48
CA GLY A 348 -30.91 -6.77 0.51
C GLY A 348 -30.12 -6.82 -0.80
N ARG A 349 -29.05 -6.04 -0.95
CA ARG A 349 -28.20 -5.94 -2.17
C ARG A 349 -26.72 -5.99 -1.80
N PHE A 350 -26.01 -4.85 -1.81
CA PHE A 350 -24.72 -4.75 -1.13
C PHE A 350 -24.99 -4.43 0.34
N ASP A 351 -25.13 -5.49 1.13
CA ASP A 351 -25.43 -5.41 2.56
C ASP A 351 -24.26 -4.86 3.37
N ARG A 352 -23.04 -5.01 2.83
CA ARG A 352 -21.79 -4.68 3.51
C ARG A 352 -20.83 -3.98 2.58
N GLU A 353 -20.23 -2.93 3.13
CA GLU A 353 -19.16 -2.16 2.50
C GLU A 353 -17.89 -2.41 3.30
N ILE A 354 -16.84 -2.84 2.60
CA ILE A 354 -15.52 -3.07 3.18
C ILE A 354 -14.56 -2.09 2.52
N GLU A 355 -13.96 -1.24 3.34
CA GLU A 355 -12.89 -0.35 2.93
C GLU A 355 -11.57 -1.11 2.91
N ILE A 356 -10.94 -1.19 1.74
CA ILE A 356 -9.59 -1.73 1.57
C ILE A 356 -8.65 -0.53 1.39
N GLY A 357 -8.06 -0.11 2.51
CA GLY A 357 -7.16 1.02 2.62
C GLY A 357 -5.74 0.76 2.11
N VAL A 358 -4.87 1.74 2.30
CA VAL A 358 -3.43 1.61 2.06
C VAL A 358 -2.82 0.78 3.20
N PRO A 359 -1.99 -0.24 2.90
CA PRO A 359 -1.45 -1.11 3.94
C PRO A 359 -0.57 -0.36 4.95
N ASN A 360 -0.73 -0.73 6.23
CA ASN A 360 0.15 -0.27 7.30
C ASN A 360 1.56 -0.90 7.20
N GLU A 361 2.50 -0.51 8.05
CA GLU A 361 3.89 -1.02 7.99
C GLU A 361 3.97 -2.55 8.09
N ARG A 362 3.18 -3.16 8.98
CA ARG A 362 3.10 -4.63 9.10
C ARG A 362 2.59 -5.26 7.82
N GLY A 363 1.52 -4.72 7.24
CA GLY A 363 0.94 -5.19 6.00
C GLY A 363 1.89 -5.03 4.81
N ARG A 364 2.63 -3.93 4.73
CA ARG A 364 3.67 -3.75 3.70
C ARG A 364 4.79 -4.78 3.83
N ARG A 365 5.21 -5.10 5.05
CA ARG A 365 6.17 -6.18 5.32
C ARG A 365 5.64 -7.53 4.84
N GLU A 366 4.37 -7.85 5.14
CA GLU A 366 3.74 -9.10 4.67
C GLU A 366 3.60 -9.16 3.14
N ILE A 367 3.25 -8.05 2.50
CA ILE A 367 3.21 -7.96 1.03
C ILE A 367 4.61 -8.15 0.43
N LEU A 368 5.64 -7.55 1.03
CA LEU A 368 7.03 -7.77 0.65
C LEU A 368 7.43 -9.24 0.86
N ASP A 369 7.02 -9.88 1.96
CA ASP A 369 7.25 -11.31 2.19
C ASP A 369 6.63 -12.14 1.05
N VAL A 370 5.38 -11.85 0.63
CA VAL A 370 4.72 -12.55 -0.49
C VAL A 370 5.51 -12.39 -1.79
N HIS A 371 5.90 -11.17 -2.16
CA HIS A 371 6.59 -10.94 -3.44
C HIS A 371 8.05 -11.42 -3.43
N THR A 372 8.70 -11.40 -2.26
CA THR A 372 10.13 -11.76 -2.13
C THR A 372 10.38 -13.21 -1.69
N ARG A 373 9.36 -13.98 -1.24
CA ARG A 373 9.51 -15.38 -0.75
C ARG A 373 10.26 -16.34 -1.69
N ARG A 374 10.18 -16.10 -3.01
CA ARG A 374 10.85 -16.89 -4.06
C ARG A 374 11.99 -16.14 -4.75
N MET A 375 12.39 -14.99 -4.22
CA MET A 375 13.54 -14.23 -4.69
C MET A 375 14.78 -14.66 -3.89
N PRO A 376 15.92 -14.93 -4.55
CA PRO A 376 17.18 -15.13 -3.86
C PRO A 376 17.63 -13.77 -3.30
N LEU A 377 17.31 -13.51 -2.04
CA LEU A 377 17.71 -12.30 -1.33
C LEU A 377 19.08 -12.52 -0.68
N ALA A 378 19.96 -11.53 -0.81
CA ALA A 378 21.21 -11.50 -0.04
C ALA A 378 20.92 -11.23 1.44
N GLU A 379 21.82 -11.68 2.34
CA GLU A 379 21.68 -11.52 3.80
C GLU A 379 21.56 -10.05 4.26
N ASN A 380 21.97 -9.09 3.41
CA ASN A 380 21.91 -7.67 3.70
C ASN A 380 20.55 -7.01 3.40
N VAL A 381 19.56 -7.77 2.91
CA VAL A 381 18.21 -7.26 2.64
C VAL A 381 17.36 -7.35 3.90
N ASP A 382 16.99 -6.19 4.44
CA ASP A 382 16.10 -6.07 5.58
C ASP A 382 14.71 -5.61 5.13
N LEU A 383 13.75 -6.53 5.13
CA LEU A 383 12.36 -6.27 4.72
C LEU A 383 11.62 -5.36 5.71
N GLU A 384 11.99 -5.35 7.00
CA GLU A 384 11.39 -4.44 7.99
C GLU A 384 11.79 -3.00 7.67
N ARG A 385 13.08 -2.78 7.40
CA ARG A 385 13.57 -1.46 6.98
C ARG A 385 12.98 -0.99 5.67
N LEU A 386 12.74 -1.89 4.71
CA LEU A 386 12.06 -1.54 3.45
C LEU A 386 10.60 -1.13 3.71
N ALA A 387 9.86 -1.91 4.50
CA ALA A 387 8.47 -1.61 4.84
C ALA A 387 8.30 -0.25 5.55
N ALA A 388 9.24 0.11 6.43
CA ALA A 388 9.27 1.41 7.11
C ALA A 388 9.47 2.58 6.13
N ARG A 389 10.20 2.38 5.03
CA ARG A 389 10.54 3.43 4.05
C ARG A 389 9.58 3.54 2.87
N THR A 390 8.75 2.53 2.63
CA THR A 390 7.75 2.53 1.55
C THR A 390 6.40 3.07 2.02
N HIS A 391 6.39 4.23 2.69
CA HIS A 391 5.15 4.83 3.16
C HIS A 391 4.24 5.19 1.97
N GLY A 392 2.94 4.90 2.09
CA GLY A 392 1.97 5.16 1.02
C GLY A 392 2.01 4.19 -0.17
N PHE A 393 2.92 3.21 -0.20
CA PHE A 393 2.94 2.20 -1.27
C PHE A 393 1.76 1.24 -1.12
N VAL A 394 1.05 0.99 -2.22
CA VAL A 394 0.01 -0.06 -2.28
C VAL A 394 0.62 -1.41 -2.70
N GLY A 395 -0.16 -2.48 -2.64
CA GLY A 395 0.29 -3.83 -3.02
C GLY A 395 0.93 -3.88 -4.40
N ALA A 396 0.30 -3.24 -5.40
CA ALA A 396 0.84 -3.14 -6.76
C ALA A 396 2.18 -2.38 -6.85
N ASP A 397 2.40 -1.39 -5.98
CA ASP A 397 3.66 -0.64 -5.94
C ASP A 397 4.78 -1.48 -5.32
N LEU A 398 4.48 -2.22 -4.25
CA LEU A 398 5.43 -3.14 -3.63
C LEU A 398 5.79 -4.31 -4.55
N GLU A 399 4.81 -4.81 -5.31
CA GLU A 399 5.06 -5.78 -6.38
C GLU A 399 6.01 -5.19 -7.44
N SER A 400 5.74 -3.95 -7.88
CA SER A 400 6.56 -3.25 -8.86
C SER A 400 7.98 -2.99 -8.33
N LEU A 401 8.11 -2.62 -7.06
CA LEU A 401 9.39 -2.43 -6.37
C LEU A 401 10.21 -3.72 -6.37
N ALA A 402 9.59 -4.85 -5.99
CA ALA A 402 10.26 -6.15 -5.97
C ALA A 402 10.67 -6.59 -7.39
N LYS A 403 9.81 -6.38 -8.39
CA LYS A 403 10.11 -6.66 -9.81
C LYS A 403 11.27 -5.81 -10.32
N GLU A 404 11.29 -4.51 -10.01
CA GLU A 404 12.35 -3.61 -10.46
C GLU A 404 13.69 -3.88 -9.76
N ALA A 405 13.66 -4.28 -8.48
CA ALA A 405 14.85 -4.75 -7.77
C ALA A 405 15.44 -6.01 -8.43
N ALA A 406 14.60 -7.00 -8.75
CA ALA A 406 15.01 -8.20 -9.47
C ALA A 406 15.54 -7.88 -10.88
N MET A 407 14.91 -6.95 -11.60
CA MET A 407 15.36 -6.50 -12.92
C MET A 407 16.68 -5.75 -12.84
N THR A 408 16.90 -4.96 -11.80
CA THR A 408 18.17 -4.27 -11.54
C THR A 408 19.29 -5.26 -11.27
N ALA A 409 19.05 -6.28 -10.45
CA ALA A 409 19.99 -7.37 -10.22
C ALA A 409 20.32 -8.12 -11.54
N LEU A 410 19.32 -8.39 -12.38
CA LEU A 410 19.51 -9.01 -13.69
C LEU A 410 20.33 -8.12 -14.64
N ARG A 411 20.06 -6.82 -14.69
CA ARG A 411 20.83 -5.85 -15.50
C ARG A 411 22.27 -5.75 -15.01
N ARG A 412 22.50 -5.80 -13.69
CA ARG A 412 23.84 -5.85 -13.07
C ARG A 412 24.60 -7.09 -13.53
N SER A 413 23.98 -8.27 -13.44
CA SER A 413 24.58 -9.53 -13.88
C SER A 413 24.93 -9.53 -15.37
N ARG A 414 24.05 -9.01 -16.24
CA ARG A 414 24.33 -8.89 -17.68
C ARG A 414 25.40 -7.86 -18.04
N ARG A 415 25.57 -6.80 -17.23
CA ARG A 415 26.65 -5.81 -17.45
C ARG A 415 28.01 -6.33 -16.98
N ALA A 416 28.02 -7.29 -16.07
CA ALA A 416 29.23 -7.88 -15.50
C ALA A 416 29.92 -8.91 -16.42
N GLU A 417 29.75 -8.85 -17.75
CA GLU A 417 30.44 -9.68 -18.77
C GLU A 417 31.98 -9.41 -18.85
N THR A 418 32.65 -9.25 -17.71
CA THR A 418 34.11 -9.28 -17.51
C THR A 418 34.40 -10.13 -16.28
N ALA A 419 35.09 -11.28 -16.46
CA ALA A 419 35.78 -12.17 -15.50
C ALA A 419 35.09 -12.63 -14.17
N ASP A 420 34.10 -11.89 -13.65
CA ASP A 420 33.35 -12.10 -12.40
C ASP A 420 31.83 -12.25 -12.66
N ALA A 421 31.44 -12.55 -13.90
CA ALA A 421 30.05 -12.89 -14.21
C ALA A 421 29.70 -14.21 -13.51
N PRO A 422 28.58 -14.30 -12.76
CA PRO A 422 28.14 -15.57 -12.21
C PRO A 422 27.95 -16.58 -13.34
N GLU A 423 28.68 -17.69 -13.30
CA GLU A 423 28.67 -18.73 -14.34
C GLU A 423 27.31 -19.46 -14.40
N SER A 424 26.45 -19.27 -13.37
CA SER A 424 25.14 -19.90 -13.23
C SER A 424 24.06 -18.94 -12.70
N LEU A 425 22.80 -19.16 -13.11
CA LEU A 425 21.61 -18.48 -12.58
C LEU A 425 21.42 -18.67 -11.07
N THR A 426 22.09 -19.65 -10.46
CA THR A 426 22.05 -19.93 -9.01
C THR A 426 22.84 -18.95 -8.14
N GLU A 427 23.72 -18.13 -8.72
CA GLU A 427 24.50 -17.12 -7.97
C GLU A 427 23.89 -15.71 -8.06
N LEU A 428 22.77 -15.56 -8.78
CA LEU A 428 22.10 -14.27 -8.94
C LEU A 428 21.30 -13.95 -7.67
N GLU A 429 21.83 -13.08 -6.82
CA GLU A 429 21.14 -12.59 -5.63
C GLU A 429 20.70 -11.12 -5.77
N VAL A 430 19.53 -10.80 -5.24
CA VAL A 430 19.02 -9.44 -5.11
C VAL A 430 19.56 -8.84 -3.82
N THR A 431 20.24 -7.71 -3.94
CA THR A 431 20.92 -7.04 -2.83
C THR A 431 20.14 -5.81 -2.37
N ALA A 432 20.45 -5.30 -1.17
CA ALA A 432 19.87 -4.04 -0.69
C ALA A 432 20.06 -2.87 -1.66
N ALA A 433 21.20 -2.78 -2.36
CA ALA A 433 21.47 -1.73 -3.33
C ALA A 433 20.52 -1.76 -4.54
N ASP A 434 20.05 -2.96 -4.94
CA ASP A 434 19.08 -3.10 -6.03
C ASP A 434 17.71 -2.56 -5.59
N PHE A 435 17.32 -2.78 -4.34
CA PHE A 435 16.11 -2.19 -3.76
C PHE A 435 16.21 -0.67 -3.61
N GLU A 436 17.36 -0.12 -3.21
CA GLU A 436 17.59 1.33 -3.18
C GLU A 436 17.44 1.95 -4.57
N SER A 437 18.02 1.32 -5.59
CA SER A 437 17.87 1.77 -6.97
C SER A 437 16.43 1.67 -7.46
N ALA A 438 15.71 0.61 -7.05
CA ALA A 438 14.31 0.42 -7.41
C ALA A 438 13.41 1.50 -6.74
N MET A 439 13.64 1.83 -5.47
CA MET A 439 12.90 2.88 -4.76
C MET A 439 13.07 4.26 -5.42
N ALA A 440 14.23 4.54 -6.03
CA ALA A 440 14.43 5.79 -6.77
C ALA A 440 13.63 5.87 -8.09
N SER A 441 13.12 4.75 -8.57
CA SER A 441 12.42 4.64 -9.87
C SER A 441 10.92 4.36 -9.76
N VAL A 442 10.49 3.72 -8.66
CA VAL A 442 9.09 3.35 -8.43
C VAL A 442 8.40 4.41 -7.58
N GLU A 443 7.54 5.19 -8.21
CA GLU A 443 6.68 6.16 -7.52
C GLU A 443 5.40 5.49 -7.00
N PRO A 444 4.97 5.77 -5.74
CA PRO A 444 3.75 5.20 -5.18
C PRO A 444 2.50 5.61 -5.98
N SER A 445 1.71 4.63 -6.42
CA SER A 445 0.50 4.83 -7.22
C SER A 445 -0.61 5.52 -6.45
N ALA A 446 -0.72 5.29 -5.14
CA ALA A 446 -1.65 6.06 -4.29
C ALA A 446 -1.31 7.56 -4.26
N MET A 447 -0.04 7.91 -4.49
CA MET A 447 0.41 9.30 -4.59
C MET A 447 0.39 9.86 -6.02
N ARG A 448 0.29 9.01 -7.07
CA ARG A 448 0.23 9.47 -8.48
C ARG A 448 -1.02 10.28 -8.79
N GLU A 449 -2.11 10.09 -8.05
CA GLU A 449 -3.31 10.89 -8.24
C GLU A 449 -3.23 12.24 -7.49
N PHE A 450 -2.42 12.36 -6.42
CA PHE A 450 -2.39 13.56 -5.57
C PHE A 450 -1.00 13.78 -4.93
N VAL A 451 -0.36 14.89 -5.32
CA VAL A 451 0.98 15.31 -4.87
C VAL A 451 0.97 15.65 -3.38
N ALA A 452 1.23 14.67 -2.52
CA ALA A 452 1.78 14.92 -1.19
C ALA A 452 3.29 15.10 -1.38
N GLU A 453 3.79 16.31 -1.10
CA GLU A 453 5.23 16.55 -1.13
C GLU A 453 5.82 15.90 0.14
N SER A 454 6.96 15.22 0.01
CA SER A 454 7.84 14.96 1.16
C SER A 454 8.92 16.04 1.13
N PRO A 455 8.74 17.18 1.83
CA PRO A 455 9.73 18.25 1.80
C PRO A 455 11.05 17.75 2.39
N THR A 456 12.15 18.02 1.69
CA THR A 456 13.52 17.73 2.15
C THR A 456 14.06 18.78 3.12
N THR A 457 13.37 19.91 3.24
CA THR A 457 13.74 21.03 4.12
C THR A 457 13.55 20.63 5.57
N THR A 458 14.58 20.83 6.40
CA THR A 458 14.56 20.58 7.85
C THR A 458 14.67 21.90 8.62
N PHE A 459 14.59 21.85 9.96
CA PHE A 459 14.75 23.05 10.78
C PHE A 459 16.14 23.72 10.68
N ASP A 460 17.16 23.00 10.22
CA ASP A 460 18.49 23.53 9.97
C ASP A 460 18.53 24.51 8.80
N GLU A 461 17.58 24.40 7.86
CA GLU A 461 17.42 25.33 6.74
C GLU A 461 16.64 26.59 7.12
N VAL A 462 16.18 26.71 8.38
CA VAL A 462 15.44 27.86 8.89
C VAL A 462 16.30 28.64 9.88
N GLY A 463 16.74 29.84 9.51
CA GLY A 463 17.50 30.71 10.41
C GLY A 463 16.63 31.36 11.49
N GLY A 464 16.95 31.13 12.77
CA GLY A 464 16.28 31.75 13.92
C GLY A 464 14.93 31.09 14.28
N LEU A 465 14.03 31.89 14.89
CA LEU A 465 12.65 31.49 15.26
C LEU A 465 12.56 30.33 16.27
N GLU A 466 13.48 30.24 17.23
CA GLU A 466 13.55 29.10 18.17
C GLU A 466 12.27 28.87 18.99
N GLU A 467 11.59 29.95 19.40
CA GLU A 467 10.30 29.84 20.11
C GLU A 467 9.19 29.26 19.23
N ALA A 468 9.15 29.67 17.95
CA ALA A 468 8.18 29.15 16.98
C ALA A 468 8.47 27.69 16.63
N LYS A 469 9.75 27.33 16.42
CA LYS A 469 10.19 25.94 16.19
C LYS A 469 9.79 25.04 17.35
N GLY A 470 10.13 25.40 18.59
CA GLY A 470 9.79 24.61 19.77
C GLY A 470 8.28 24.52 20.05
N THR A 471 7.48 25.48 19.56
CA THR A 471 6.01 25.39 19.65
C THR A 471 5.43 24.47 18.59
N LEU A 472 5.97 24.49 17.37
CA LEU A 472 5.57 23.57 16.30
C LEU A 472 5.98 22.13 16.59
N GLU A 473 7.18 21.91 17.14
CA GLU A 473 7.65 20.59 17.54
C GLU A 473 6.71 19.96 18.58
N ARG A 474 6.28 20.74 19.58
CA ARG A 474 5.29 20.30 20.58
C ARG A 474 3.91 20.04 20.00
N ALA A 475 3.51 20.81 18.98
CA ALA A 475 2.18 20.70 18.40
C ALA A 475 2.07 19.58 17.35
N VAL A 476 3.15 19.26 16.64
CA VAL A 476 3.15 18.35 15.49
C VAL A 476 3.93 17.08 15.77
N THR A 477 5.19 17.20 16.21
CA THR A 477 6.09 16.05 16.40
C THR A 477 5.74 15.24 17.65
N TRP A 478 5.34 15.89 18.74
CA TRP A 478 5.04 15.20 20.00
C TRP A 478 3.82 14.28 19.94
N PRO A 479 2.66 14.67 19.35
CA PRO A 479 1.55 13.75 19.19
C PRO A 479 1.91 12.48 18.39
N LEU A 480 2.72 12.64 17.33
CA LEU A 480 3.15 11.54 16.48
C LEU A 480 4.16 10.60 17.16
N THR A 481 5.09 11.17 17.94
CA THR A 481 6.18 10.41 18.57
C THR A 481 5.78 9.82 19.92
N TYR A 482 4.97 10.55 20.69
CA TYR A 482 4.66 10.26 22.09
C TYR A 482 3.18 9.96 22.34
N ALA A 483 2.46 9.42 21.34
CA ALA A 483 1.02 9.09 21.46
C ALA A 483 0.65 8.37 22.78
N PRO A 484 1.39 7.33 23.25
CA PRO A 484 1.04 6.66 24.51
C PRO A 484 1.09 7.56 25.76
N LEU A 485 1.88 8.66 25.73
CA LEU A 485 1.94 9.61 26.83
C LEU A 485 0.70 10.51 26.87
N PHE A 486 0.11 10.86 25.71
CA PHE A 486 -1.14 11.61 25.62
C PHE A 486 -2.31 10.78 26.16
N ASP A 487 -2.37 9.50 25.78
CA ASP A 487 -3.36 8.55 26.29
C ASP A 487 -3.26 8.37 27.80
N ALA A 488 -2.03 8.19 28.32
CA ALA A 488 -1.79 8.02 29.75
C ALA A 488 -2.12 9.29 30.56
N ALA A 489 -1.94 10.48 29.98
CA ALA A 489 -2.30 11.74 30.58
C ALA A 489 -3.79 12.09 30.41
N ASN A 490 -4.53 11.33 29.61
CA ASN A 490 -5.93 11.60 29.24
C ASN A 490 -6.09 13.06 28.74
N THR A 491 -5.21 13.45 27.81
CA THR A 491 -5.19 14.78 27.20
C THR A 491 -5.17 14.67 25.69
N ASP A 492 -5.93 15.54 25.02
CA ASP A 492 -5.98 15.57 23.56
C ASP A 492 -4.77 16.33 22.99
N ALA A 493 -4.34 15.93 21.80
CA ALA A 493 -3.35 16.65 21.02
C ALA A 493 -3.98 17.94 20.44
N PRO A 494 -3.18 19.01 20.25
CA PRO A 494 -3.70 20.24 19.66
C PRO A 494 -4.21 20.00 18.24
N SER A 495 -5.44 20.41 17.94
CA SER A 495 -6.12 20.05 16.68
C SER A 495 -5.61 20.83 15.47
N GLY A 496 -5.06 22.03 15.68
CA GLY A 496 -4.56 22.85 14.59
C GLY A 496 -3.74 24.05 15.05
N VAL A 497 -2.80 24.47 14.19
CA VAL A 497 -1.87 25.58 14.45
C VAL A 497 -2.03 26.66 13.39
N LEU A 498 -2.15 27.92 13.84
CA LEU A 498 -2.14 29.10 12.99
C LEU A 498 -0.79 29.84 13.11
N LEU A 499 -0.04 29.88 12.01
CA LEU A 499 1.12 30.73 11.82
C LEU A 499 0.66 32.13 11.37
N HIS A 500 1.02 33.18 12.12
CA HIS A 500 0.71 34.55 11.73
C HIS A 500 1.91 35.48 11.84
N GLY A 501 2.01 36.46 10.96
CA GLY A 501 3.06 37.48 11.02
C GLY A 501 3.17 38.30 9.74
N PRO A 502 4.12 39.26 9.65
CA PRO A 502 4.35 40.05 8.44
C PRO A 502 4.70 39.18 7.21
N PRO A 503 4.42 39.62 5.97
CA PRO A 503 4.83 38.90 4.78
C PRO A 503 6.35 38.76 4.69
N GLY A 504 6.84 37.70 4.03
CA GLY A 504 8.29 37.49 3.82
C GLY A 504 9.07 36.98 5.04
N THR A 505 8.39 36.58 6.12
CA THR A 505 8.99 36.04 7.36
C THR A 505 9.22 34.53 7.35
N GLY A 506 8.86 33.83 6.26
CA GLY A 506 9.16 32.40 6.11
C GLY A 506 8.12 31.44 6.69
N LYS A 507 6.86 31.86 6.89
CA LYS A 507 5.77 30.98 7.39
C LYS A 507 5.63 29.67 6.59
N THR A 508 5.57 29.75 5.27
CA THR A 508 5.52 28.58 4.36
C THR A 508 6.76 27.69 4.48
N LEU A 509 7.93 28.31 4.67
CA LEU A 509 9.21 27.60 4.79
C LEU A 509 9.30 26.88 6.15
N LEU A 510 8.81 27.50 7.22
CA LEU A 510 8.72 26.90 8.56
C LEU A 510 7.74 25.70 8.57
N ALA A 511 6.61 25.81 7.87
CA ALA A 511 5.67 24.70 7.71
C ALA A 511 6.24 23.52 6.90
N ARG A 512 7.04 23.80 5.86
CA ARG A 512 7.78 22.77 5.11
C ARG A 512 8.85 22.11 5.98
N ALA A 513 9.56 22.89 6.79
CA ALA A 513 10.62 22.41 7.68
C ALA A 513 10.11 21.41 8.74
N ILE A 514 8.98 21.70 9.40
CA ILE A 514 8.40 20.77 10.38
C ILE A 514 7.93 19.46 9.75
N ALA A 515 7.43 19.51 8.51
CA ALA A 515 7.02 18.32 7.79
C ALA A 515 8.22 17.45 7.38
N GLY A 516 9.32 18.07 6.92
CA GLY A 516 10.56 17.35 6.61
C GLY A 516 11.22 16.74 7.85
N GLU A 517 11.23 17.47 8.97
CA GLU A 517 11.73 16.97 10.26
C GLU A 517 10.93 15.78 10.78
N SER A 518 9.59 15.84 10.64
CA SER A 518 8.70 14.79 11.14
C SER A 518 8.56 13.59 10.19
N GLY A 519 9.05 13.69 8.95
CA GLY A 519 8.98 12.63 7.94
C GLY A 519 7.54 12.25 7.53
N VAL A 520 6.58 13.17 7.70
CA VAL A 520 5.16 12.95 7.41
C VAL A 520 4.75 13.59 6.09
N ASN A 521 3.66 13.10 5.51
CA ASN A 521 3.16 13.59 4.23
C ASN A 521 2.74 15.06 4.33
N PHE A 522 3.21 15.92 3.42
CA PHE A 522 2.88 17.35 3.40
C PHE A 522 1.91 17.69 2.27
N ILE A 523 0.70 18.09 2.62
CA ILE A 523 -0.34 18.50 1.67
C ILE A 523 -0.42 20.02 1.68
N HIS A 524 0.17 20.65 0.68
CA HIS A 524 0.16 22.10 0.52
C HIS A 524 -1.07 22.56 -0.26
N VAL A 525 -1.87 23.43 0.34
CA VAL A 525 -3.05 24.03 -0.28
C VAL A 525 -2.96 25.54 -0.17
N ARG A 526 -2.93 26.23 -1.32
CA ARG A 526 -3.00 27.71 -1.32
C ARG A 526 -4.45 28.15 -1.27
N GLY A 527 -4.78 29.11 -0.42
CA GLY A 527 -6.14 29.66 -0.27
C GLY A 527 -6.84 29.96 -1.61
N PRO A 528 -6.21 30.70 -2.54
CA PRO A 528 -6.80 30.99 -3.85
C PRO A 528 -7.13 29.74 -4.70
N GLU A 529 -6.36 28.65 -4.57
CA GLU A 529 -6.60 27.42 -5.35
C GLU A 529 -7.92 26.74 -5.01
N LEU A 530 -8.45 26.94 -3.81
CA LEU A 530 -9.75 26.41 -3.39
C LEU A 530 -10.93 27.16 -4.02
N LEU A 531 -10.70 28.38 -4.50
CA LEU A 531 -11.71 29.20 -5.18
C LEU A 531 -11.73 28.94 -6.70
N ASP A 532 -10.56 28.71 -7.31
CA ASP A 532 -10.41 28.70 -8.76
C ASP A 532 -10.73 27.35 -9.45
N ARG A 533 -10.63 26.21 -8.74
CA ARG A 533 -10.60 24.90 -9.45
C ARG A 533 -11.86 24.59 -10.26
N TYR A 534 -13.07 25.01 -9.85
CA TYR A 534 -14.29 24.91 -10.68
C TYR A 534 -15.35 25.91 -10.20
N VAL A 535 -15.88 26.72 -11.12
CA VAL A 535 -17.04 27.61 -10.88
C VAL A 535 -18.26 26.75 -10.53
N GLY A 536 -18.46 26.43 -9.24
CA GLY A 536 -19.63 25.71 -8.73
C GLY A 536 -19.41 24.73 -7.55
N GLU A 537 -18.20 24.21 -7.32
CA GLU A 537 -17.96 23.10 -6.36
C GLU A 537 -16.81 23.36 -5.35
N SER A 538 -16.64 24.59 -4.86
CA SER A 538 -15.56 24.91 -3.90
C SER A 538 -15.69 24.17 -2.54
N GLU A 539 -16.91 23.79 -2.11
CA GLU A 539 -17.12 22.99 -0.88
C GLU A 539 -16.59 21.56 -1.02
N LYS A 540 -16.86 20.92 -2.16
CA LYS A 540 -16.42 19.56 -2.45
C LYS A 540 -14.89 19.48 -2.49
N SER A 541 -14.25 20.52 -3.02
CA SER A 541 -12.79 20.65 -3.05
C SER A 541 -12.18 20.63 -1.64
N VAL A 542 -12.80 21.31 -0.66
CA VAL A 542 -12.36 21.26 0.74
C VAL A 542 -12.52 19.84 1.30
N ARG A 543 -13.68 19.21 1.09
CA ARG A 543 -13.93 17.84 1.56
C ARG A 543 -12.93 16.84 0.98
N GLU A 544 -12.68 16.91 -0.32
CA GLU A 544 -11.71 16.05 -1.01
C GLU A 544 -10.30 16.25 -0.44
N VAL A 545 -9.88 17.48 -0.12
CA VAL A 545 -8.56 17.73 0.51
C VAL A 545 -8.45 17.03 1.87
N PHE A 546 -9.46 17.11 2.72
CA PHE A 546 -9.44 16.46 4.03
C PHE A 546 -9.57 14.93 3.94
N GLU A 547 -10.35 14.41 2.98
CA GLU A 547 -10.42 12.97 2.70
C GLU A 547 -9.08 12.43 2.22
N ARG A 548 -8.42 13.13 1.29
CA ARG A 548 -7.05 12.81 0.82
C ARG A 548 -6.06 12.77 1.98
N ALA A 549 -6.14 13.74 2.89
CA ALA A 549 -5.25 13.81 4.03
C ALA A 549 -5.48 12.70 5.05
N ARG A 550 -6.73 12.26 5.23
CA ARG A 550 -7.07 11.10 6.06
C ARG A 550 -6.53 9.80 5.47
N GLN A 551 -6.65 9.61 4.15
CA GLN A 551 -6.11 8.43 3.46
C GLN A 551 -4.57 8.38 3.49
N ALA A 552 -3.93 9.56 3.49
CA ALA A 552 -2.48 9.71 3.56
C ALA A 552 -1.95 9.86 4.99
N ALA A 553 -2.76 9.61 6.03
CA ALA A 553 -2.30 9.78 7.42
C ALA A 553 -1.17 8.77 7.77
N PRO A 554 -0.10 9.19 8.48
CA PRO A 554 0.09 10.48 9.12
C PRO A 554 0.47 11.61 8.15
N ALA A 555 -0.28 12.73 8.21
CA ALA A 555 -0.13 13.83 7.27
C ALA A 555 -0.33 15.20 7.94
N ILE A 556 0.31 16.21 7.35
CA ILE A 556 0.14 17.62 7.67
C ILE A 556 -0.57 18.30 6.50
N ILE A 557 -1.72 18.92 6.76
CA ILE A 557 -2.38 19.82 5.80
C ILE A 557 -1.90 21.23 6.07
N PHE A 558 -1.27 21.87 5.10
CA PHE A 558 -0.83 23.25 5.19
C PHE A 558 -1.68 24.16 4.30
N PHE A 559 -2.51 24.99 4.92
CA PHE A 559 -3.28 26.05 4.25
C PHE A 559 -2.47 27.35 4.23
N ASP A 560 -1.90 27.71 3.09
CA ASP A 560 -1.24 29.00 2.90
C ASP A 560 -2.25 30.08 2.49
N GLU A 561 -2.04 31.32 2.94
CA GLU A 561 -2.94 32.46 2.68
C GLU A 561 -4.42 32.18 3.00
N ILE A 562 -4.68 31.58 4.18
CA ILE A 562 -6.06 31.22 4.59
C ILE A 562 -6.98 32.45 4.69
N ASP A 563 -6.43 33.65 4.85
CA ASP A 563 -7.19 34.92 4.82
C ASP A 563 -7.85 35.23 3.48
N ALA A 564 -7.41 34.60 2.38
CA ALA A 564 -8.05 34.71 1.07
C ALA A 564 -9.42 34.02 1.01
N ILE A 565 -9.63 32.96 1.79
CA ILE A 565 -10.87 32.16 1.82
C ILE A 565 -11.69 32.36 3.08
N ALA A 566 -11.09 32.86 4.16
CA ALA A 566 -11.71 32.91 5.48
C ALA A 566 -11.80 34.32 6.07
N THR A 567 -12.16 35.30 5.24
CA THR A 567 -12.29 36.69 5.68
C THR A 567 -13.56 36.93 6.51
N ASN A 568 -13.49 37.90 7.44
CA ASN A 568 -14.57 38.24 8.36
C ASN A 568 -15.90 38.65 7.68
N ARG A 569 -16.98 38.09 8.23
CA ARG A 569 -18.39 38.16 7.78
C ARG A 569 -18.97 39.56 7.55
N ASP A 570 -18.36 40.60 8.14
CA ASP A 570 -18.87 41.97 8.13
C ASP A 570 -18.11 42.95 7.21
N SER A 571 -17.03 42.52 6.54
CA SER A 571 -16.12 43.45 5.85
C SER A 571 -16.35 43.64 4.35
N MET A 572 -17.19 42.84 3.68
CA MET A 572 -17.43 42.95 2.23
C MET A 572 -18.92 42.82 1.88
N GLY A 573 -19.54 43.95 1.54
CA GLY A 573 -20.88 43.97 0.94
C GLY A 573 -20.80 43.62 -0.55
N GLY A 574 -21.15 42.36 -0.88
CA GLY A 574 -21.35 41.88 -2.24
C GLY A 574 -20.42 40.73 -2.63
N ASP A 575 -21.02 39.57 -2.92
CA ASP A 575 -20.45 38.32 -3.47
C ASP A 575 -20.00 37.18 -2.51
N SER A 576 -20.53 37.14 -1.28
CA SER A 576 -20.06 36.25 -0.19
C SER A 576 -20.64 34.82 -0.14
N GLY A 577 -21.60 34.44 -0.99
CA GLY A 577 -22.33 33.17 -0.83
C GLY A 577 -21.52 31.90 -1.12
N VAL A 578 -20.44 31.99 -1.91
CA VAL A 578 -19.53 30.85 -2.18
C VAL A 578 -18.49 30.74 -1.08
N THR A 579 -17.88 31.85 -0.68
CA THR A 579 -16.87 31.91 0.39
C THR A 579 -17.44 31.48 1.74
N GLU A 580 -18.68 31.88 2.08
CA GLU A 580 -19.36 31.48 3.32
C GLU A 580 -19.57 29.96 3.42
N ARG A 581 -19.91 29.35 2.28
CA ARG A 581 -20.12 27.92 2.11
C ARG A 581 -18.80 27.13 2.29
N VAL A 582 -17.73 27.62 1.68
CA VAL A 582 -16.36 27.08 1.84
C VAL A 582 -15.89 27.16 3.30
N VAL A 583 -16.08 28.30 3.98
CA VAL A 583 -15.72 28.46 5.40
C VAL A 583 -16.52 27.50 6.28
N SER A 584 -17.82 27.36 6.03
CA SER A 584 -18.67 26.44 6.80
C SER A 584 -18.24 24.97 6.64
N GLN A 585 -17.88 24.57 5.42
CA GLN A 585 -17.31 23.24 5.17
C GLN A 585 -15.96 23.07 5.87
N LEU A 586 -15.07 24.05 5.80
CA LEU A 586 -13.77 24.01 6.49
C LEU A 586 -13.94 23.88 8.01
N LEU A 587 -14.86 24.61 8.62
CA LEU A 587 -15.18 24.46 10.05
C LEU A 587 -15.66 23.05 10.39
N THR A 588 -16.50 22.47 9.52
CA THR A 588 -17.01 21.10 9.71
C THR A 588 -15.90 20.07 9.64
N GLU A 589 -14.93 20.23 8.73
CA GLU A 589 -13.77 19.32 8.64
C GLU A 589 -12.79 19.52 9.80
N LEU A 590 -12.56 20.75 10.26
CA LEU A 590 -11.72 21.02 11.44
C LEU A 590 -12.31 20.40 12.72
N ASP A 591 -13.64 20.47 12.90
CA ASP A 591 -14.32 19.87 14.06
C ASP A 591 -14.20 18.33 14.07
N ARG A 592 -13.96 17.70 12.90
CA ARG A 592 -13.76 16.25 12.74
C ARG A 592 -12.31 15.80 12.94
N LEU A 593 -11.36 16.72 13.12
CA LEU A 593 -9.95 16.36 13.34
C LEU A 593 -9.74 15.59 14.64
N ALA A 594 -10.59 15.83 15.65
CA ALA A 594 -10.55 15.08 16.90
C ALA A 594 -10.72 13.55 16.71
N ASP A 595 -11.38 13.14 15.62
CA ASP A 595 -11.59 11.72 15.31
C ASP A 595 -10.31 11.05 14.74
N ASN A 596 -9.30 11.83 14.34
CA ASN A 596 -8.08 11.33 13.69
C ASN A 596 -6.81 12.01 14.25
N PRO A 597 -6.18 11.48 15.31
CA PRO A 597 -5.02 12.10 15.96
C PRO A 597 -3.74 12.14 15.08
N ASN A 598 -3.72 11.38 13.99
CA ASN A 598 -2.59 11.31 13.06
C ASN A 598 -2.65 12.38 11.94
N LEU A 599 -3.65 13.27 11.97
CA LEU A 599 -3.84 14.33 11.01
C LEU A 599 -3.72 15.69 11.68
N VAL A 600 -2.76 16.52 11.24
CA VAL A 600 -2.54 17.85 11.81
C VAL A 600 -2.77 18.94 10.78
N VAL A 601 -3.49 20.00 11.16
CA VAL A 601 -3.73 21.15 10.29
C VAL A 601 -2.85 22.34 10.69
N LEU A 602 -2.05 22.81 9.75
CA LEU A 602 -1.29 24.04 9.83
C LEU A 602 -1.93 25.07 8.89
N ALA A 603 -2.13 26.29 9.36
CA ALA A 603 -2.63 27.39 8.54
C ALA A 603 -1.70 28.59 8.66
N ALA A 604 -1.45 29.31 7.56
CA ALA A 604 -0.68 30.55 7.56
C ALA A 604 -1.51 31.74 7.12
N THR A 605 -1.33 32.88 7.81
CA THR A 605 -1.94 34.15 7.43
C THR A 605 -0.97 35.32 7.64
N ASN A 606 -1.13 36.36 6.83
CA ASN A 606 -0.47 37.64 7.08
C ASN A 606 -1.33 38.58 7.95
N ARG A 607 -2.63 38.29 8.10
CA ARG A 607 -3.60 39.18 8.75
C ARG A 607 -4.52 38.40 9.69
N LYS A 608 -4.05 38.11 10.90
CA LYS A 608 -4.85 37.43 11.94
C LYS A 608 -6.20 38.12 12.20
N ASP A 609 -6.22 39.45 12.24
CA ASP A 609 -7.44 40.22 12.51
C ASP A 609 -8.49 40.15 11.38
N ALA A 610 -8.09 39.74 10.17
CA ALA A 610 -9.00 39.62 9.03
C ALA A 610 -9.76 38.29 9.02
N LEU A 611 -9.33 37.28 9.80
CA LEU A 611 -9.92 35.94 9.81
C LEU A 611 -11.24 35.88 10.58
N ASP A 612 -12.14 34.98 10.16
CA ASP A 612 -13.35 34.64 10.91
C ASP A 612 -12.97 34.10 12.31
N PRO A 613 -13.42 34.74 13.41
CA PRO A 613 -13.20 34.29 14.78
C PRO A 613 -13.66 32.86 15.06
N ALA A 614 -14.56 32.31 14.24
CA ALA A 614 -14.98 30.92 14.34
C ALA A 614 -13.82 29.93 14.11
N LEU A 615 -12.82 30.27 13.30
CA LEU A 615 -11.64 29.40 13.06
C LEU A 615 -10.68 29.36 14.25
N LEU A 616 -10.63 30.44 15.04
CA LEU A 616 -9.72 30.62 16.17
C LEU A 616 -10.24 30.02 17.48
N ARG A 617 -11.34 29.25 17.43
CA ARG A 617 -11.94 28.65 18.62
C ARG A 617 -11.19 27.38 19.02
N PRO A 618 -11.22 26.99 20.32
CA PRO A 618 -10.67 25.73 20.79
C PRO A 618 -11.23 24.53 20.00
N GLY A 619 -10.39 23.53 19.73
CA GLY A 619 -10.72 22.38 18.87
C GLY A 619 -10.59 22.63 17.36
N ARG A 620 -10.09 23.79 16.94
CA ARG A 620 -9.83 24.16 15.54
C ARG A 620 -8.39 24.67 15.40
N LEU A 621 -8.19 25.95 15.03
CA LEU A 621 -6.87 26.58 15.02
C LEU A 621 -6.59 27.21 16.39
N GLU A 622 -6.43 26.38 17.42
CA GLU A 622 -6.30 26.82 18.81
C GLU A 622 -4.89 27.28 19.18
N SER A 623 -3.87 26.70 18.54
CA SER A 623 -2.48 27.09 18.77
C SER A 623 -2.10 28.22 17.83
N HIS A 624 -1.69 29.37 18.37
CA HIS A 624 -1.28 30.52 17.57
C HIS A 624 0.22 30.76 17.73
N VAL A 625 0.96 30.66 16.62
CA VAL A 625 2.39 30.89 16.58
C VAL A 625 2.64 32.18 15.81
N GLU A 626 3.22 33.15 16.51
CA GLU A 626 3.66 34.40 15.90
C GLU A 626 5.03 34.20 15.23
N VAL A 627 5.13 34.62 13.97
CA VAL A 627 6.38 34.66 13.22
C VAL A 627 6.76 36.14 13.03
N PRO A 628 7.56 36.71 13.95
CA PRO A 628 7.89 38.13 13.92
C PRO A 628 8.86 38.47 12.77
N ALA A 629 9.04 39.76 12.52
CA ALA A 629 10.14 40.22 11.68
C ALA A 629 11.49 39.84 12.33
N PRO A 630 12.50 39.43 11.54
CA PRO A 630 13.75 38.91 12.09
C PRO A 630 14.55 40.01 12.79
N ASP A 631 15.04 39.74 14.00
CA ASP A 631 15.98 40.59 14.73
C ASP A 631 17.42 40.44 14.18
N ALA A 632 18.40 41.12 14.79
CA ALA A 632 19.78 41.07 14.32
C ALA A 632 20.39 39.65 14.41
N GLU A 633 20.03 38.88 15.43
CA GLU A 633 20.52 37.51 15.63
C GLU A 633 19.87 36.54 14.63
N ALA A 634 18.57 36.66 14.40
CA ALA A 634 17.84 35.91 13.38
C ALA A 634 18.35 36.26 11.97
N ARG A 635 18.60 37.53 11.66
CA ARG A 635 19.19 37.92 10.35
C ARG A 635 20.57 37.31 10.14
N ARG A 636 21.42 37.28 11.17
CA ARG A 636 22.71 36.57 11.12
C ARG A 636 22.52 35.08 10.84
N ALA A 637 21.58 34.42 11.52
CA ALA A 637 21.29 33.01 11.30
C ALA A 637 20.79 32.76 9.87
N ILE A 638 19.88 33.59 9.37
CA ILE A 638 19.35 33.52 7.98
C ILE A 638 20.48 33.72 6.95
N LEU A 639 21.38 34.68 7.18
CA LEU A 639 22.57 34.88 6.35
C LEU A 639 23.46 33.63 6.35
N GLY A 640 23.71 33.04 7.52
CA GLY A 640 24.51 31.81 7.67
C GLY A 640 23.94 30.66 6.85
N VAL A 641 22.62 30.44 6.90
CA VAL A 641 21.95 29.41 6.10
C VAL A 641 22.12 29.69 4.60
N HIS A 642 21.83 30.90 4.14
CA HIS A 642 21.87 31.24 2.71
C HIS A 642 23.29 31.40 2.12
N THR A 643 24.32 31.43 2.96
CA THR A 643 25.73 31.52 2.55
C THR A 643 26.51 30.22 2.74
N ARG A 644 25.96 29.23 3.46
CA ARG A 644 26.62 27.94 3.77
C ARG A 644 27.22 27.23 2.57
N GLU A 645 26.50 27.22 1.44
CA GLU A 645 26.88 26.52 0.21
C GLU A 645 27.45 27.44 -0.87
N LYS A 646 27.61 28.73 -0.56
CA LYS A 646 28.12 29.72 -1.51
C LYS A 646 29.61 29.96 -1.31
N PRO A 647 30.38 30.22 -2.38
CA PRO A 647 31.81 30.56 -2.29
C PRO A 647 31.98 32.01 -1.79
N VAL A 648 31.74 32.23 -0.49
CA VAL A 648 31.90 33.53 0.17
C VAL A 648 33.37 33.73 0.58
N ALA A 649 33.92 34.91 0.31
CA ALA A 649 35.29 35.24 0.72
C ALA A 649 35.40 35.38 2.26
N GLU A 650 36.54 34.98 2.83
CA GLU A 650 36.82 35.10 4.28
C GLU A 650 36.73 36.53 4.82
N GLU A 651 36.80 37.53 3.94
CA GLU A 651 36.69 38.96 4.25
C GLU A 651 35.26 39.42 4.56
N VAL A 652 34.25 38.57 4.35
CA VAL A 652 32.84 38.90 4.58
C VAL A 652 32.43 38.56 6.00
N ASP A 653 32.20 39.59 6.81
CA ASP A 653 31.68 39.45 8.17
C ASP A 653 30.13 39.44 8.17
N LEU A 654 29.55 38.29 8.52
CA LEU A 654 28.10 38.11 8.61
C LEU A 654 27.47 38.89 9.77
N ASP A 655 28.21 39.16 10.86
CA ASP A 655 27.71 40.00 11.97
C ASP A 655 27.51 41.45 11.50
N GLU A 656 28.50 41.97 10.77
CA GLU A 656 28.45 43.34 10.26
C GLU A 656 27.33 43.52 9.22
N LEU A 657 27.13 42.54 8.34
CA LEU A 657 26.04 42.53 7.37
C LEU A 657 24.66 42.49 8.04
N ALA A 658 24.47 41.62 9.04
CA ALA A 658 23.21 41.52 9.78
C ALA A 658 22.82 42.83 10.48
N GLY A 659 23.82 43.58 10.97
CA GLY A 659 23.63 44.90 11.57
C GLY A 659 23.18 45.98 10.57
N ARG A 660 23.57 45.87 9.29
CA ARG A 660 23.19 46.81 8.23
C ARG A 660 21.84 46.51 7.57
N MET A 661 21.30 45.31 7.81
CA MET A 661 20.03 44.83 7.25
C MET A 661 18.83 45.09 8.17
N GLU A 662 18.82 46.20 8.92
CA GLU A 662 17.69 46.53 9.78
C GLU A 662 16.41 46.78 8.95
N GLY A 663 15.30 46.14 9.35
CA GLY A 663 14.02 46.22 8.64
C GLY A 663 13.86 45.25 7.46
N TYR A 664 14.88 44.45 7.14
CA TYR A 664 14.79 43.42 6.10
C TYR A 664 14.03 42.18 6.62
N SER A 665 13.12 41.66 5.80
CA SER A 665 12.47 40.36 6.04
C SER A 665 13.41 39.20 5.67
N GLY A 666 13.05 37.97 6.07
CA GLY A 666 13.84 36.78 5.69
C GLY A 666 13.93 36.61 4.17
N ALA A 667 12.85 36.92 3.45
CA ALA A 667 12.83 36.95 1.99
C ALA A 667 13.76 38.02 1.39
N ASP A 668 13.83 39.21 2.01
CA ASP A 668 14.72 40.27 1.53
C ASP A 668 16.20 39.89 1.75
N VAL A 669 16.54 39.29 2.89
CA VAL A 669 17.91 38.82 3.17
C VAL A 669 18.32 37.74 2.16
N ALA A 670 17.41 36.81 1.84
CA ALA A 670 17.63 35.81 0.79
C ALA A 670 17.81 36.46 -0.59
N ALA A 671 17.05 37.52 -0.89
CA ALA A 671 17.18 38.28 -2.13
C ALA A 671 18.54 38.99 -2.22
N VAL A 672 19.02 39.62 -1.14
CA VAL A 672 20.37 40.23 -1.09
C VAL A 672 21.45 39.18 -1.35
N CYS A 673 21.35 38.00 -0.74
CA CYS A 673 22.32 36.93 -0.96
C CYS A 673 22.29 36.37 -2.40
N ARG A 674 21.13 36.42 -3.07
CA ARG A 674 20.98 36.01 -4.47
C ARG A 674 21.55 37.06 -5.41
N GLU A 675 21.25 38.32 -5.15
CA GLU A 675 21.77 39.46 -5.91
C GLU A 675 23.30 39.56 -5.83
N ALA A 676 23.88 39.39 -4.63
CA ALA A 676 25.33 39.37 -4.46
C ALA A 676 26.00 38.22 -5.24
N ALA A 677 25.33 37.05 -5.31
CA ALA A 677 25.82 35.92 -6.11
C ALA A 677 25.70 36.19 -7.62
N MET A 678 24.58 36.77 -8.07
CA MET A 678 24.38 37.14 -9.48
C MET A 678 25.43 38.14 -9.96
N ARG A 679 25.82 39.10 -9.11
CA ARG A 679 26.88 40.06 -9.45
C ARG A 679 28.27 39.43 -9.54
N ALA A 680 28.57 38.48 -8.66
CA ALA A 680 29.80 37.69 -8.76
C ALA A 680 29.83 36.87 -10.06
N ILE A 681 28.69 36.33 -10.49
CA ILE A 681 28.57 35.62 -11.77
C ILE A 681 28.72 36.60 -12.95
N GLU A 682 28.11 37.78 -12.88
CA GLU A 682 28.21 38.81 -13.92
C GLU A 682 29.65 39.33 -14.10
N GLU A 683 30.42 39.46 -13.02
CA GLU A 683 31.85 39.81 -13.06
C GLU A 683 32.64 38.79 -13.87
N VAL A 684 32.45 37.48 -13.61
CA VAL A 684 33.14 36.40 -14.33
C VAL A 684 32.63 36.26 -15.76
N ALA A 685 31.31 36.33 -15.97
CA ALA A 685 30.70 36.23 -17.29
C ALA A 685 31.06 37.41 -18.22
N SER A 686 31.35 38.59 -17.66
CA SER A 686 31.80 39.76 -18.42
C SER A 686 33.30 39.74 -18.71
N ALA A 687 34.08 38.94 -17.97
CA ALA A 687 35.53 38.82 -18.15
C ALA A 687 35.92 37.87 -19.31
N TYR A 688 35.04 36.95 -19.70
CA TYR A 688 35.29 35.93 -20.72
C TYR A 688 34.19 35.91 -21.81
N GLU A 689 34.56 35.58 -23.06
CA GLU A 689 33.60 35.59 -24.17
C GLU A 689 32.77 34.30 -24.23
N GLY A 690 31.44 34.42 -24.07
CA GLY A 690 30.48 33.35 -24.37
C GLY A 690 30.60 32.13 -23.44
N GLU A 691 30.43 30.93 -23.98
CA GLU A 691 30.45 29.67 -23.21
C GLU A 691 31.81 29.37 -22.54
N ALA A 692 32.90 30.05 -22.95
CA ALA A 692 34.20 29.93 -22.31
C ALA A 692 34.21 30.41 -20.86
N ALA A 693 33.24 31.24 -20.45
CA ALA A 693 33.08 31.65 -19.04
C ALA A 693 32.75 30.46 -18.12
N ASN A 694 32.14 29.38 -18.65
CA ASN A 694 31.82 28.19 -17.87
C ASN A 694 33.06 27.44 -17.39
N ASP A 695 34.17 27.53 -18.13
CA ASP A 695 35.45 26.91 -17.76
C ASP A 695 36.13 27.62 -16.57
N HIS A 696 35.65 28.80 -16.19
CA HIS A 696 36.14 29.63 -15.08
C HIS A 696 35.18 29.64 -13.88
N ALA A 697 34.34 28.61 -13.72
CA ALA A 697 33.41 28.50 -12.59
C ALA A 697 34.10 28.57 -11.21
N ASP A 698 35.34 28.09 -11.12
CA ASP A 698 36.15 28.11 -9.89
C ASP A 698 36.58 29.54 -9.45
N GLU A 699 36.45 30.53 -10.34
CA GLU A 699 36.80 31.94 -10.06
C GLU A 699 35.65 32.71 -9.38
N VAL A 700 34.43 32.14 -9.37
CA VAL A 700 33.26 32.77 -8.74
C VAL A 700 33.46 32.84 -7.23
N ARG A 701 33.71 34.05 -6.72
CA ARG A 701 33.78 34.33 -5.28
C ARG A 701 32.96 35.55 -4.92
N ILE A 702 32.10 35.41 -3.91
CA ILE A 702 31.27 36.51 -3.42
C ILE A 702 32.10 37.34 -2.44
N ARG A 703 32.47 38.55 -2.87
CA ARG A 703 33.23 39.52 -2.07
C ARG A 703 32.30 40.51 -1.37
N ARG A 704 32.86 41.26 -0.41
CA ARG A 704 32.16 42.32 0.32
C ARG A 704 31.52 43.37 -0.61
N GLU A 705 32.20 43.74 -1.69
CA GLU A 705 31.71 44.71 -2.68
C GLU A 705 30.40 44.26 -3.34
N HIS A 706 30.21 42.95 -3.55
CA HIS A 706 28.98 42.41 -4.13
C HIS A 706 27.81 42.50 -3.15
N PHE A 707 28.05 42.29 -1.86
CA PHE A 707 27.03 42.47 -0.81
C PHE A 707 26.68 43.94 -0.61
N ASP A 708 27.67 44.83 -0.61
CA ASP A 708 27.45 46.28 -0.51
C ASP A 708 26.58 46.78 -1.65
N ALA A 709 26.90 46.37 -2.87
CA ALA A 709 26.17 46.79 -4.05
C ALA A 709 24.77 46.13 -4.12
N ALA A 710 24.59 44.92 -3.56
CA ALA A 710 23.29 44.26 -3.45
C ALA A 710 22.37 44.93 -2.40
N LEU A 711 22.93 45.44 -1.31
CA LEU A 711 22.21 46.24 -0.30
C LEU A 711 21.67 47.56 -0.87
N ASP A 712 22.34 48.14 -1.87
CA ASP A 712 21.87 49.35 -2.55
C ASP A 712 20.68 49.08 -3.50
N SER A 713 20.55 47.85 -4.02
CA SER A 713 19.49 47.49 -4.98
C SER A 713 18.26 46.88 -4.34
N VAL A 714 18.43 46.02 -3.33
CA VAL A 714 17.31 45.38 -2.64
C VAL A 714 16.84 46.32 -1.53
N ARG A 715 15.58 46.76 -1.58
CA ARG A 715 15.01 47.61 -0.52
C ARG A 715 14.30 46.75 0.52
N PRO A 716 14.32 47.13 1.82
CA PRO A 716 13.56 46.42 2.84
C PRO A 716 12.07 46.48 2.54
N SER A 717 11.39 45.34 2.64
CA SER A 717 9.93 45.24 2.45
C SER A 717 9.14 45.37 3.76
N GLY A 718 9.83 45.38 4.90
CA GLY A 718 9.24 45.62 6.21
C GLY A 718 8.84 47.08 6.45
N PRO A 719 7.86 47.35 7.34
CA PRO A 719 7.60 48.71 7.80
C PRO A 719 8.87 49.25 8.48
N ALA A 720 9.34 50.43 8.07
CA ALA A 720 10.33 51.17 8.85
C ALA A 720 9.74 51.42 10.24
N ALA A 721 10.49 51.07 11.28
CA ALA A 721 10.08 51.12 12.68
C ALA A 721 9.49 52.48 13.09
#